data_AF-A0A432FMR4-F1
#
_entry.id   AF-A0A432FMR4-F1
#
_cell.length_a   1.000
_cell.length_b   1.000
_cell.length_c   1.000
_cell.angle_alpha   90.00
_cell.angle_beta   90.00
_cell.angle_gamma   90.00
#
_symmetry.space_group_name_H-M   'P 1'
#
loop_
_entity.id
_entity.type
_entity.pdbx_description
1 polymer ?
#
loop_
_entity_poly.entity_id
_entity_poly.type
_entity_poly.pdbx_seq_one_letter_code
_entity_poly.pdbx_strand_id
1 'polypeptide(L)'
;MQTFHNIGTSTDWIVMVIYFIVIMLFGSYFGRYTKTTSDFFFGGRRFSWWLITMSIVATGVGSHSFVKYSAKGFEHGISSSMTYLNDWFFIAFFMFGWLPIIVYSKVRSIPEYFEKRFSPSARFLATILLLLYMIGYIGIGFLTLGKAVIPMLPESFSIFGTTLPITLMGAIIVIAVITGIYITFGGQTAVIFTDLLQGFILLFAGMLLFFFGITYLGGFDIFWNLLPTEWKLPLADFNKPSDFNFVGIFWQDAIAGSIGFLFMNQGLIMRFMACKNVNEGRKAAAINKAIAKGWPIMGKNNGQSYELMELAPNGMPVYYVTDNINSARTVSTDNVWPGGDGQYFLTGQGMTVGIWDNGKVRNTHQELIGRVQQMDGATTLGGHATHVGGTMIASGYINNAHGMAHEAQLHAYEWANDNSEMATAAANGLGISNHSYGSYLGWTWDYFGDDRWAWFGDLDVDSTEDYKFGFYSNATRNWDIIAYNAPNYLIVHSAGNERNDGAAPGAEHWVYSPADNDWILSTDTRESDGPWDCLGHTKTAKNILTVGAVEDIVGGYEYPNQVQLASFSSGGPLDDGRIKPDIVANGTGLYSCLEQSDTDYGSYWGTSMAAPSVAGSLTLVRQHYETFVDTSIRAATLKGLAIHTADEAGSHNGPDYKFGWGLMNTEKAVTLITELGDGHDLIETELPYLDSLDYQFTSLGADPFRATLSWSDPPGTPVTPSIDPGDIMLVHDLDLRVIDPNGQVHFPYKLNKFDPTQAAFTGDNIIDNVEQVFIGLTTPGNYTVRVKHKGILQAEQFFGLIVTYGASVPEMIHVTPSGNDDTGDGSTNNPFASIQAALDFAGMGDTILVAPGTYMENVELENQNLVIASYYLLDGDSSHIDNTIIDGDGQGKVISMNLAGPNTKLIGFTITNGYTTSSGAGLYCLDSYPTISHCIFKENNAGISNTSIHGGSITADHSEITLDHVMIYSNFAAGHGGGVYATHSHINASNLLVVNNIANVKGGAFSFYKSSGTFDHVTIVNDSAQVEGGALFMRESEVTFTNSIIWGNRPQQIAFSEYGDPSLVNIFYSILDEFVTGVETHNNGTVNFGLFDVFDDNPLFCDLDSGNYYLAENSLCVNSGENGTHMGVYGIGCNAILKIDDQVHIAELFTLRNPYPNPFNPSTTIIYSIPVQSTVLLQIFDINGRLVKTLDNGIKQPGEYKCFWNPTNVSSGLYFVQMNYGDHVQTQKLILLK
;
A
#
# COMPACT_ATOMS: atom_id res chain seq x y z
N MET A 1 -10.51 -39.74 44.10
CA MET A 1 -11.12 -38.63 43.36
C MET A 1 -12.32 -39.21 42.65
N GLN A 2 -13.55 -38.82 43.03
CA GLN A 2 -14.74 -39.22 42.29
C GLN A 2 -14.63 -38.61 40.89
N THR A 3 -14.65 -39.44 39.84
CA THR A 3 -14.80 -38.98 38.46
C THR A 3 -16.24 -38.55 38.29
N PHE A 4 -16.48 -37.24 38.35
CA PHE A 4 -17.76 -36.68 37.98
C PHE A 4 -17.88 -36.75 36.45
N HIS A 5 -19.06 -37.13 35.98
CA HIS A 5 -19.45 -37.12 34.57
C HIS A 5 -20.77 -36.36 34.46
N ASN A 6 -21.07 -35.81 33.28
CA ASN A 6 -22.34 -35.12 32.97
C ASN A 6 -22.61 -33.83 33.77
N ILE A 7 -21.59 -33.01 34.04
CA ILE A 7 -21.80 -31.66 34.63
C ILE A 7 -22.27 -30.64 33.57
N GLY A 8 -21.89 -30.81 32.30
CA GLY A 8 -22.21 -29.88 31.21
C GLY A 8 -23.64 -30.02 30.69
N THR A 9 -24.25 -28.89 30.33
CA THR A 9 -25.55 -28.80 29.64
C THR A 9 -25.39 -29.06 28.13
N SER A 10 -26.50 -29.31 27.43
CA SER A 10 -26.49 -29.44 25.95
C SER A 10 -25.93 -28.20 25.25
N THR A 11 -26.07 -27.02 25.86
CA THR A 11 -25.52 -25.76 25.36
C THR A 11 -23.98 -25.76 25.40
N ASP A 12 -23.39 -26.27 26.48
CA ASP A 12 -21.93 -26.35 26.63
C ASP A 12 -21.30 -27.26 25.56
N TRP A 13 -22.00 -28.34 25.20
CA TRP A 13 -21.60 -29.23 24.11
C TRP A 13 -21.63 -28.56 22.74
N ILE A 14 -22.68 -27.79 22.45
CA ILE A 14 -22.79 -27.04 21.19
C ILE A 14 -21.67 -26.01 21.10
N VAL A 15 -21.40 -25.27 22.17
CA VAL A 15 -20.32 -24.28 22.22
C VAL A 15 -18.96 -24.93 22.00
N MET A 16 -18.66 -26.05 22.65
CA MET A 16 -17.39 -26.76 22.46
C MET A 16 -17.21 -27.23 21.01
N VAL A 17 -18.23 -27.85 20.41
CA VAL A 17 -18.14 -28.36 19.03
C VAL A 17 -17.99 -27.22 18.03
N ILE A 18 -18.76 -26.14 18.17
CA ILE A 18 -18.63 -24.96 17.31
C ILE A 18 -17.23 -24.36 17.45
N TYR A 19 -16.73 -24.21 18.67
CA TYR A 19 -15.40 -23.69 18.92
C TYR A 19 -14.31 -24.53 18.23
N PHE A 20 -14.36 -25.86 18.34
CA PHE A 20 -13.39 -26.74 17.66
C PHE A 20 -13.45 -26.60 16.14
N ILE A 21 -14.66 -26.54 15.55
CA ILE A 21 -14.83 -26.37 14.11
C ILE A 21 -14.25 -25.01 13.67
N VAL A 22 -14.58 -23.93 14.38
CA VAL A 22 -14.07 -22.58 14.07
C VAL A 22 -12.55 -22.54 14.14
N ILE A 23 -11.94 -23.05 15.20
CA ILE A 23 -10.47 -23.06 15.35
C ILE A 23 -9.80 -23.90 14.25
N MET A 24 -10.37 -25.07 13.90
CA MET A 24 -9.81 -25.92 12.84
C MET A 24 -9.92 -25.27 11.46
N LEU A 25 -11.04 -24.61 11.15
CA LEU A 25 -11.22 -23.89 9.89
C LEU A 25 -10.32 -22.66 9.81
N PHE A 26 -10.21 -21.91 10.92
CA PHE A 26 -9.38 -20.72 11.01
C PHE A 26 -7.89 -21.06 10.91
N GLY A 27 -7.42 -22.09 11.64
CA GLY A 27 -6.05 -22.57 11.56
C GLY A 27 -5.70 -23.13 10.19
N SER A 28 -6.58 -23.95 9.60
CA SER A 28 -6.39 -24.45 8.23
C SER A 28 -6.35 -23.32 7.19
N TYR A 29 -7.18 -22.29 7.35
CA TYR A 29 -7.20 -21.13 6.46
C TYR A 29 -5.87 -20.36 6.50
N PHE A 30 -5.28 -20.14 7.68
CA PHE A 30 -3.98 -19.45 7.75
C PHE A 30 -2.79 -20.37 7.47
N GLY A 31 -2.98 -21.69 7.53
CA GLY A 31 -1.96 -22.68 7.15
C GLY A 31 -1.51 -22.58 5.69
N ARG A 32 -2.38 -22.08 4.80
CA ARG A 32 -2.07 -21.88 3.38
C ARG A 32 -0.97 -20.84 3.10
N TYR A 33 -0.67 -19.98 4.08
CA TYR A 33 0.38 -18.97 3.96
C TYR A 33 1.77 -19.50 4.33
N THR A 34 1.87 -20.79 4.67
CA THR A 34 3.12 -21.48 4.99
C THR A 34 3.60 -22.25 3.76
N LYS A 35 4.46 -21.65 2.93
CA LYS A 35 4.90 -22.26 1.66
C LYS A 35 6.31 -22.86 1.73
N THR A 36 7.23 -22.21 2.47
CA THR A 36 8.61 -22.68 2.62
C THR A 36 8.88 -23.30 3.99
N THR A 37 9.99 -24.02 4.14
CA THR A 37 10.46 -24.47 5.47
C THR A 37 10.73 -23.27 6.39
N SER A 38 11.13 -22.12 5.83
CA SER A 38 11.30 -20.87 6.58
C SER A 38 9.95 -20.32 7.07
N ASP A 39 8.91 -20.37 6.25
CA ASP A 39 7.55 -19.98 6.68
C ASP A 39 6.98 -20.94 7.72
N PHE A 40 7.31 -22.23 7.59
CA PHE A 40 6.83 -23.25 8.50
C PHE A 40 7.37 -23.05 9.92
N PHE A 41 8.64 -22.64 10.06
CA PHE A 41 9.26 -22.40 11.36
C PHE A 41 9.25 -20.93 11.82
N PHE A 42 9.27 -19.96 10.90
CA PHE A 42 9.47 -18.53 11.20
C PHE A 42 8.42 -17.61 10.56
N GLY A 43 7.39 -18.15 9.89
CA GLY A 43 6.28 -17.36 9.37
C GLY A 43 6.64 -16.30 8.33
N GLY A 44 7.79 -16.43 7.65
CA GLY A 44 8.25 -15.50 6.63
C GLY A 44 8.87 -14.21 7.17
N ARG A 45 9.10 -14.09 8.49
CA ARG A 45 9.64 -12.88 9.13
C ARG A 45 8.89 -11.60 8.75
N ARG A 46 7.57 -11.68 8.70
CA ARG A 46 6.71 -10.61 8.15
C ARG A 46 5.70 -10.06 9.15
N PHE A 47 5.71 -10.55 10.38
CA PHE A 47 4.69 -10.20 11.35
C PHE A 47 5.09 -8.98 12.18
N SER A 48 4.15 -8.04 12.28
CA SER A 48 4.26 -6.86 13.14
C SER A 48 4.21 -7.24 14.61
N TRP A 49 4.76 -6.36 15.45
CA TRP A 49 4.95 -6.59 16.87
C TRP A 49 3.67 -6.98 17.64
N TRP A 50 2.50 -6.45 17.28
CA TRP A 50 1.25 -6.63 18.04
C TRP A 50 0.66 -8.04 17.86
N LEU A 51 0.81 -8.61 16.67
CA LEU A 51 0.32 -9.96 16.37
C LEU A 51 1.16 -11.02 17.11
N ILE A 52 2.48 -10.83 17.11
CA ILE A 52 3.42 -11.67 17.86
C ILE A 52 3.16 -11.57 19.37
N THR A 53 2.87 -10.37 19.86
CA THR A 53 2.53 -10.10 21.26
C THR A 53 1.34 -10.95 21.72
N MET A 54 0.22 -10.88 20.99
CA MET A 54 -0.97 -11.66 21.32
C MET A 54 -0.75 -13.17 21.25
N SER A 55 0.03 -13.64 20.26
CA SER A 55 0.33 -15.07 20.13
C SER A 55 1.18 -15.60 21.30
N ILE A 56 2.15 -14.81 21.78
CA ILE A 56 2.96 -15.18 22.95
C ILE A 56 2.10 -15.29 24.21
N VAL A 57 1.19 -14.33 24.43
CA VAL A 57 0.27 -14.35 25.58
C VAL A 57 -0.62 -15.59 25.55
N ALA A 58 -1.23 -15.89 24.41
CA ALA A 58 -2.08 -17.07 24.26
C ALA A 58 -1.30 -18.39 24.46
N THR A 59 -0.05 -18.46 23.97
CA THR A 59 0.81 -19.63 24.16
C THR A 59 1.24 -19.82 25.61
N GLY A 60 1.45 -18.72 26.34
CA GLY A 60 1.85 -18.75 27.74
C GLY A 60 0.74 -19.23 28.68
N VAL A 61 -0.53 -18.97 28.35
CA VAL A 61 -1.66 -19.27 29.23
C VAL A 61 -2.40 -20.54 28.80
N GLY A 62 -1.92 -21.70 29.27
CA GLY A 62 -2.56 -23.00 29.03
C GLY A 62 -3.69 -23.35 30.03
N SER A 63 -4.44 -24.43 29.76
CA SER A 63 -5.49 -24.97 30.65
C SER A 63 -4.97 -25.32 32.05
N HIS A 64 -3.73 -25.79 32.14
CA HIS A 64 -3.06 -26.01 33.41
C HIS A 64 -2.94 -24.72 34.22
N SER A 65 -2.78 -23.54 33.59
CA SER A 65 -2.66 -22.27 34.30
C SER A 65 -3.99 -21.87 34.95
N PHE A 66 -5.12 -22.01 34.23
CA PHE A 66 -6.44 -21.71 34.79
C PHE A 66 -6.85 -22.65 35.92
N VAL A 67 -6.65 -23.96 35.76
CA VAL A 67 -7.13 -24.94 36.75
C VAL A 67 -6.17 -25.09 37.92
N LYS A 68 -4.85 -25.16 37.68
CA LYS A 68 -3.83 -25.35 38.74
C LYS A 68 -3.77 -24.12 39.65
N TYR A 69 -3.53 -22.93 39.07
CA TYR A 69 -3.24 -21.74 39.87
C TYR A 69 -4.48 -21.19 40.54
N SER A 70 -5.66 -21.26 39.93
CA SER A 70 -6.90 -20.85 40.60
C SER A 70 -7.25 -21.77 41.76
N ALA A 71 -7.06 -23.09 41.61
CA ALA A 71 -7.29 -24.04 42.70
C ALA A 71 -6.29 -23.83 43.86
N LYS A 72 -5.00 -23.66 43.55
CA LYS A 72 -3.98 -23.39 44.58
C LYS A 72 -4.09 -22.00 45.19
N GLY A 73 -4.52 -21.01 44.42
CA GLY A 73 -4.86 -19.68 44.89
C GLY A 73 -6.02 -19.69 45.88
N PHE A 74 -7.01 -20.55 45.65
CA PHE A 74 -8.11 -20.77 46.58
C PHE A 74 -7.69 -21.51 47.87
N GLU A 75 -6.75 -22.46 47.79
CA GLU A 75 -6.29 -23.23 48.95
C GLU A 75 -5.25 -22.49 49.81
N HIS A 76 -4.39 -21.67 49.19
CA HIS A 76 -3.19 -21.12 49.82
C HIS A 76 -2.97 -19.61 49.58
N GLY A 77 -3.89 -18.90 48.92
CA GLY A 77 -3.78 -17.47 48.64
C GLY A 77 -2.89 -17.13 47.44
N ILE A 78 -2.69 -15.82 47.20
CA ILE A 78 -2.04 -15.29 45.98
C ILE A 78 -0.58 -15.77 45.83
N SER A 79 0.14 -15.96 46.92
CA SER A 79 1.54 -16.45 46.90
C SER A 79 1.72 -17.82 46.24
N SER A 80 0.68 -18.65 46.17
CA SER A 80 0.73 -19.94 45.47
C SER A 80 0.91 -19.83 43.94
N SER A 81 0.79 -18.61 43.39
CA SER A 81 0.98 -18.27 41.98
C SER A 81 2.30 -17.55 41.66
N MET A 82 3.30 -17.65 42.56
CA MET A 82 4.62 -16.99 42.46
C MET A 82 5.42 -17.26 41.17
N THR A 83 5.06 -18.29 40.40
CA THR A 83 5.68 -18.66 39.11
C THR A 83 5.81 -17.47 38.15
N TYR A 84 4.71 -16.76 37.85
CA TYR A 84 4.73 -15.62 36.90
C TYR A 84 5.13 -14.28 37.54
N LEU A 85 5.06 -14.18 38.88
CA LEU A 85 5.43 -12.96 39.61
C LEU A 85 6.94 -12.69 39.59
N ASN A 86 7.79 -13.66 39.23
CA ASN A 86 9.25 -13.54 39.22
C ASN A 86 9.88 -13.39 37.83
N ASP A 87 9.11 -13.56 36.74
CA ASP A 87 9.62 -13.48 35.37
C ASP A 87 10.33 -12.16 35.06
N TRP A 88 9.96 -11.07 35.76
CA TRP A 88 10.56 -9.75 35.60
C TRP A 88 12.08 -9.73 35.74
N PHE A 89 12.66 -10.63 36.56
CA PHE A 89 14.10 -10.72 36.77
C PHE A 89 14.83 -11.30 35.54
N PHE A 90 14.25 -12.34 34.92
CA PHE A 90 14.88 -13.04 33.78
C PHE A 90 14.58 -12.38 32.44
N ILE A 91 13.51 -11.58 32.34
CA ILE A 91 13.13 -10.85 31.12
C ILE A 91 14.26 -9.92 30.63
N ALA A 92 15.00 -9.25 31.52
CA ALA A 92 16.10 -8.38 31.08
C ALA A 92 17.23 -9.17 30.41
N PHE A 93 17.65 -10.29 31.01
CA PHE A 93 18.66 -11.18 30.43
C PHE A 93 18.19 -11.79 29.10
N PHE A 94 16.89 -12.06 28.98
CA PHE A 94 16.29 -12.52 27.75
C PHE A 94 16.32 -11.43 26.66
N MET A 95 15.80 -10.23 26.96
CA MET A 95 15.64 -9.13 25.99
C MET A 95 16.97 -8.52 25.54
N PHE A 96 17.94 -8.34 26.45
CA PHE A 96 19.21 -7.65 26.13
C PHE A 96 20.36 -8.63 25.85
N GLY A 97 20.23 -9.89 26.25
CA GLY A 97 21.23 -10.93 26.00
C GLY A 97 20.76 -11.91 24.94
N TRP A 98 19.84 -12.78 25.32
CA TRP A 98 19.52 -13.98 24.55
C TRP A 98 18.80 -13.70 23.23
N LEU A 99 17.80 -12.81 23.24
CA LEU A 99 16.99 -12.49 22.07
C LEU A 99 17.83 -11.85 20.94
N PRO A 100 18.67 -10.82 21.18
CA PRO A 100 19.58 -10.29 20.17
C PRO A 100 20.52 -11.37 19.62
N ILE A 101 21.09 -12.21 20.49
CA ILE A 101 22.00 -13.28 20.07
C ILE A 101 21.29 -14.22 19.08
N ILE A 102 20.07 -14.64 19.37
CA ILE A 102 19.34 -15.58 18.51
C ILE A 102 18.86 -14.93 17.22
N VAL A 103 18.41 -13.67 17.26
CA VAL A 103 17.94 -12.95 16.07
C VAL A 103 19.12 -12.60 15.13
N TYR A 104 20.24 -12.07 15.66
CA TYR A 104 21.41 -11.69 14.86
C TYR A 104 22.22 -12.90 14.36
N SER A 105 22.26 -14.01 15.10
CA SER A 105 23.00 -15.21 14.66
C SER A 105 22.31 -16.01 13.56
N LYS A 106 21.08 -15.63 13.17
CA LYS A 106 20.23 -16.30 12.15
C LYS A 106 20.18 -17.82 12.33
N VAL A 107 20.26 -18.31 13.57
CA VAL A 107 20.18 -19.74 13.89
C VAL A 107 18.76 -20.25 13.74
N ARG A 108 18.56 -21.46 13.21
CA ARG A 108 17.22 -22.03 13.01
C ARG A 108 16.65 -22.67 14.28
N SER A 109 17.51 -23.03 15.23
CA SER A 109 17.10 -23.67 16.49
C SER A 109 18.08 -23.42 17.62
N ILE A 110 17.62 -23.57 18.87
CA ILE A 110 18.48 -23.47 20.05
C ILE A 110 19.64 -24.48 20.00
N PRO A 111 19.45 -25.77 19.63
CA PRO A 111 20.56 -26.70 19.45
C PRO A 111 21.60 -26.28 18.40
N GLU A 112 21.19 -25.61 17.32
CA GLU A 112 22.11 -25.09 16.29
C GLU A 112 23.01 -23.98 16.86
N TYR A 113 22.48 -23.13 17.74
CA TYR A 113 23.30 -22.15 18.45
C TYR A 113 24.40 -22.83 19.28
N PHE A 114 24.08 -23.91 20.00
CA PHE A 114 25.10 -24.67 20.76
C PHE A 114 26.16 -25.34 19.87
N GLU A 115 25.80 -25.73 18.64
CA GLU A 115 26.77 -26.21 17.64
C GLU A 115 27.73 -25.11 17.20
N LYS A 116 27.18 -23.97 16.76
CA LYS A 116 27.97 -22.83 16.27
C LYS A 116 28.87 -22.24 17.37
N ARG A 117 28.41 -22.26 18.63
CA ARG A 117 29.13 -21.66 19.76
C ARG A 117 30.16 -22.59 20.41
N PHE A 118 29.88 -23.89 20.50
CA PHE A 118 30.71 -24.82 21.27
C PHE A 118 31.18 -26.00 20.42
N SER A 119 30.29 -26.93 20.07
CA SER A 119 30.63 -28.12 19.25
C SER A 119 29.38 -28.91 18.85
N PRO A 120 29.49 -29.81 17.84
CA PRO A 120 28.43 -30.76 17.51
C PRO A 120 28.00 -31.65 18.70
N SER A 121 28.92 -31.98 19.62
CA SER A 121 28.58 -32.72 20.84
C SER A 121 27.69 -31.91 21.79
N ALA A 122 27.88 -30.58 21.85
CA ALA A 122 27.02 -29.69 22.62
C ALA A 122 25.60 -29.61 22.02
N ARG A 123 25.47 -29.59 20.69
CA ARG A 123 24.18 -29.69 19.99
C ARG A 123 23.45 -30.99 20.31
N PHE A 124 24.15 -32.11 20.31
CA PHE A 124 23.56 -33.41 20.62
C PHE A 124 23.02 -33.43 22.05
N LEU A 125 23.81 -32.97 23.03
CA LEU A 125 23.38 -32.87 24.43
C LEU A 125 22.19 -31.91 24.60
N ALA A 126 22.26 -30.72 24.00
CA ALA A 126 21.18 -29.72 24.06
C ALA A 126 19.88 -30.28 23.46
N THR A 127 19.95 -30.98 22.33
CA THR A 127 18.80 -31.64 21.71
C THR A 127 18.14 -32.65 22.64
N ILE A 128 18.92 -33.54 23.27
CA ILE A 128 18.38 -34.55 24.20
C ILE A 128 17.70 -33.89 25.40
N LEU A 129 18.36 -32.90 26.02
CA LEU A 129 17.81 -32.21 27.19
C LEU A 129 16.52 -31.45 26.86
N LEU A 130 16.47 -30.78 25.70
CA LEU A 130 15.28 -30.08 25.21
C LEU A 130 14.12 -31.06 24.92
N LEU A 131 14.39 -32.20 24.27
CA LEU A 131 13.37 -33.20 24.02
C LEU A 131 12.80 -33.80 25.31
N LEU A 132 13.65 -34.11 26.28
CA LEU A 132 13.21 -34.60 27.60
C LEU A 132 12.31 -33.57 28.31
N TYR A 133 12.70 -32.29 28.28
CA TYR A 133 11.88 -31.19 28.80
C TYR A 133 10.53 -31.09 28.08
N MET A 134 10.52 -31.11 26.74
CA MET A 134 9.30 -31.00 25.93
C MET A 134 8.34 -32.18 26.16
N ILE A 135 8.84 -33.41 26.28
CA ILE A 135 8.01 -34.59 26.57
C ILE A 135 7.28 -34.40 27.91
N GLY A 136 7.99 -33.93 28.94
CA GLY A 136 7.38 -33.64 30.24
C GLY A 136 6.35 -32.51 30.19
N TYR A 137 6.71 -31.40 29.54
CA TYR A 137 5.87 -30.20 29.43
C TYR A 137 4.59 -30.45 28.62
N ILE A 138 4.69 -31.07 27.45
CA ILE A 138 3.54 -31.40 26.61
C ILE A 138 2.68 -32.48 27.29
N GLY A 139 3.31 -33.47 27.93
CA GLY A 139 2.62 -34.53 28.66
C GLY A 139 1.74 -34.02 29.80
N ILE A 140 2.23 -33.06 30.61
CA ILE A 140 1.41 -32.45 31.67
C ILE A 140 0.28 -31.58 31.10
N GLY A 141 0.50 -30.94 29.95
CA GLY A 141 -0.52 -30.20 29.20
C GLY A 141 -1.68 -31.11 28.78
N PHE A 142 -1.40 -32.25 28.17
CA PHE A 142 -2.46 -33.20 27.80
C PHE A 142 -3.16 -33.82 29.01
N LEU A 143 -2.43 -34.14 30.08
CA LEU A 143 -3.03 -34.68 31.30
C LEU A 143 -4.02 -33.70 31.94
N THR A 144 -3.68 -32.41 31.99
CA THR A 144 -4.53 -31.37 32.57
C THR A 144 -5.73 -31.06 31.70
N LEU A 145 -5.57 -31.02 30.37
CA LEU A 145 -6.68 -30.94 29.41
C LEU A 145 -7.65 -32.12 29.57
N GLY A 146 -7.13 -33.35 29.62
CA GLY A 146 -7.95 -34.55 29.81
C GLY A 146 -8.74 -34.50 31.12
N LYS A 147 -8.13 -34.04 32.22
CA LYS A 147 -8.82 -33.86 33.51
C LYS A 147 -9.89 -32.77 33.49
N ALA A 148 -9.70 -31.70 32.72
CA ALA A 148 -10.67 -30.62 32.59
C ALA A 148 -11.89 -31.04 31.75
N VAL A 149 -11.69 -31.91 30.75
CA VAL A 149 -12.74 -32.32 29.81
C VAL A 149 -13.61 -33.47 30.35
N ILE A 150 -13.04 -34.43 31.10
CA ILE A 150 -13.79 -35.60 31.62
C ILE A 150 -15.13 -35.24 32.31
N PRO A 151 -15.20 -34.22 33.19
CA PRO A 151 -16.46 -33.87 33.85
C PRO A 151 -17.59 -33.43 32.91
N MET A 152 -17.22 -32.98 31.71
CA MET A 152 -18.17 -32.58 30.68
C MET A 152 -18.63 -33.77 29.82
N LEU A 153 -17.87 -34.88 29.79
CA LEU A 153 -18.15 -36.07 28.99
C LEU A 153 -19.05 -37.08 29.74
N PRO A 154 -19.89 -37.87 29.03
CA PRO A 154 -20.63 -38.97 29.64
C PRO A 154 -19.70 -40.12 30.08
N GLU A 155 -20.18 -41.05 30.90
CA GLU A 155 -19.37 -42.20 31.34
C GLU A 155 -19.01 -43.15 30.17
N SER A 156 -19.86 -43.20 29.14
CA SER A 156 -19.61 -43.97 27.92
C SER A 156 -20.37 -43.40 26.72
N PHE A 157 -19.85 -43.62 25.51
CA PHE A 157 -20.57 -43.39 24.26
C PHE A 157 -21.02 -44.73 23.66
N SER A 158 -22.27 -44.80 23.18
CA SER A 158 -22.73 -45.92 22.36
C SER A 158 -22.62 -45.53 20.89
N ILE A 159 -21.61 -46.08 20.20
CA ILE A 159 -21.37 -45.82 18.77
C ILE A 159 -21.46 -47.15 18.03
N PHE A 160 -22.32 -47.23 17.01
CA PHE A 160 -22.56 -48.44 16.20
C PHE A 160 -22.84 -49.73 17.01
N GLY A 161 -23.56 -49.62 18.13
CA GLY A 161 -23.91 -50.76 18.99
C GLY A 161 -22.78 -51.23 19.92
N THR A 162 -21.64 -50.53 19.94
CA THR A 162 -20.55 -50.76 20.89
C THR A 162 -20.50 -49.65 21.94
N THR A 163 -20.47 -50.03 23.22
CA THR A 163 -20.31 -49.10 24.34
C THR A 163 -18.83 -48.85 24.62
N LEU A 164 -18.37 -47.64 24.32
CA LEU A 164 -16.99 -47.21 24.56
C LEU A 164 -16.91 -46.45 25.90
N PRO A 165 -16.22 -46.99 26.93
CA PRO A 165 -16.04 -46.29 28.20
C PRO A 165 -15.05 -45.12 28.04
N ILE A 166 -15.39 -43.95 28.59
CA ILE A 166 -14.53 -42.77 28.55
C ILE A 166 -13.56 -42.82 29.72
N THR A 167 -12.32 -43.20 29.45
CA THR A 167 -11.23 -43.17 30.44
C THR A 167 -10.38 -41.91 30.25
N LEU A 168 -9.69 -41.47 31.31
CA LEU A 168 -8.75 -40.33 31.22
C LEU A 168 -7.67 -40.54 30.16
N MET A 169 -7.13 -41.75 30.05
CA MET A 169 -6.14 -42.08 29.03
C MET A 169 -6.75 -42.02 27.61
N GLY A 170 -7.99 -42.50 27.44
CA GLY A 170 -8.71 -42.40 26.18
C GLY A 170 -8.93 -40.94 25.73
N ALA A 171 -9.35 -40.08 26.65
CA ALA A 171 -9.52 -38.64 26.38
C ALA A 171 -8.19 -37.97 25.99
N ILE A 172 -7.10 -38.29 26.70
CA ILE A 172 -5.75 -37.78 26.38
C ILE A 172 -5.32 -38.18 24.98
N ILE A 173 -5.50 -39.45 24.59
CA ILE A 173 -5.11 -39.93 23.26
C ILE A 173 -5.91 -39.21 22.17
N VAL A 174 -7.22 -39.06 22.34
CA VAL A 174 -8.07 -38.35 21.37
C VAL A 174 -7.65 -36.88 21.22
N ILE A 175 -7.43 -36.18 22.34
CA ILE A 175 -6.96 -34.79 22.33
C ILE A 175 -5.60 -34.68 21.65
N ALA A 176 -4.67 -35.60 21.92
CA ALA A 176 -3.35 -35.61 21.31
C ALA A 176 -3.42 -35.84 19.79
N VAL A 177 -4.29 -36.73 19.32
CA VAL A 177 -4.50 -36.97 17.88
C VAL A 177 -5.09 -35.73 17.21
N ILE A 178 -6.15 -35.14 17.76
CA ILE A 178 -6.76 -33.91 17.22
C ILE A 178 -5.72 -32.78 17.18
N THR A 179 -4.96 -32.63 18.27
CA THR A 179 -3.93 -31.59 18.40
C THR A 179 -2.79 -31.79 17.41
N GLY A 180 -2.32 -33.03 17.26
CA GLY A 180 -1.28 -33.38 16.30
C GLY A 180 -1.70 -33.13 14.85
N ILE A 181 -2.96 -33.45 14.50
CA ILE A 181 -3.49 -33.21 13.16
C ILE A 181 -3.42 -31.72 12.81
N TYR A 182 -4.02 -30.83 13.60
CA TYR A 182 -4.07 -29.42 13.21
C TYR A 182 -2.70 -28.72 13.26
N ILE A 183 -1.80 -29.12 14.17
CA ILE A 183 -0.43 -28.57 14.25
C ILE A 183 0.39 -28.95 13.02
N THR A 184 0.21 -30.17 12.50
CA THR A 184 1.00 -30.68 11.37
C THR A 184 0.65 -29.96 10.05
N PHE A 185 -0.57 -29.44 9.91
CA PHE A 185 -1.04 -28.80 8.67
C PHE A 185 -0.85 -27.27 8.60
N GLY A 186 -0.54 -26.58 9.72
CA GLY A 186 -0.64 -25.11 9.79
C GLY A 186 0.68 -24.30 9.75
N GLY A 187 1.78 -24.86 10.26
CA GLY A 187 3.03 -24.11 10.45
C GLY A 187 2.90 -22.90 11.41
N GLN A 188 3.99 -22.14 11.58
CA GLN A 188 4.07 -21.05 12.55
C GLN A 188 3.04 -19.93 12.29
N THR A 189 2.70 -19.65 11.03
CA THR A 189 1.68 -18.66 10.66
C THR A 189 0.30 -19.03 11.18
N ALA A 190 -0.17 -20.26 10.92
CA ALA A 190 -1.47 -20.72 11.43
C ALA A 190 -1.53 -20.68 12.95
N VAL A 191 -0.43 -21.10 13.60
CA VAL A 191 -0.32 -21.10 15.05
C VAL A 191 -0.49 -19.67 15.61
N ILE A 192 0.20 -18.67 15.05
CA ILE A 192 0.10 -17.28 15.48
C ILE A 192 -1.32 -16.74 15.37
N PHE A 193 -2.03 -17.05 14.27
CA PHE A 193 -3.41 -16.59 14.08
C PHE A 193 -4.42 -17.36 14.93
N THR A 194 -4.28 -18.68 15.09
CA THR A 194 -5.13 -19.42 16.03
C THR A 194 -4.92 -18.95 17.47
N ASP A 195 -3.68 -18.63 17.83
CA ASP A 195 -3.34 -18.07 19.12
C ASP A 195 -3.98 -16.69 19.32
N LEU A 196 -4.05 -15.84 18.28
CA LEU A 196 -4.72 -14.54 18.35
C LEU A 196 -6.19 -14.70 18.77
N LEU A 197 -6.93 -15.55 18.06
CA LEU A 197 -8.35 -15.81 18.34
C LEU A 197 -8.53 -16.42 19.74
N GLN A 198 -7.68 -17.38 20.10
CA GLN A 198 -7.69 -18.00 21.43
C GLN A 198 -7.36 -17.00 22.54
N GLY A 199 -6.38 -16.13 22.32
CA GLY A 199 -5.96 -15.08 23.26
C GLY A 199 -7.09 -14.11 23.56
N PHE A 200 -7.83 -13.67 22.53
CA PHE A 200 -9.02 -12.83 22.73
C PHE A 200 -10.10 -13.53 23.54
N ILE A 201 -10.44 -14.78 23.19
CA ILE A 201 -11.47 -15.55 23.90
C ILE A 201 -11.05 -15.75 25.36
N LEU A 202 -9.79 -16.09 25.60
CA LEU A 202 -9.24 -16.38 26.92
C LEU A 202 -9.20 -15.14 27.82
N LEU A 203 -8.74 -13.99 27.29
CA LEU A 203 -8.71 -12.73 28.03
C LEU A 203 -10.13 -12.24 28.32
N PHE A 204 -11.00 -12.25 27.30
CA PHE A 204 -12.38 -11.81 27.45
C PHE A 204 -13.15 -12.68 28.46
N ALA A 205 -13.13 -14.00 28.28
CA ALA A 205 -13.82 -14.92 29.18
C ALA A 205 -13.24 -14.88 30.60
N GLY A 206 -11.92 -14.77 30.74
CA GLY A 206 -11.25 -14.66 32.04
C GLY A 206 -11.64 -13.39 32.79
N MET A 207 -11.62 -12.22 32.12
CA MET A 207 -12.03 -10.95 32.72
C MET A 207 -13.52 -10.92 33.07
N LEU A 208 -14.36 -11.48 32.19
CA LEU A 208 -15.80 -11.56 32.39
C LEU A 208 -16.16 -12.49 33.57
N LEU A 209 -15.49 -13.64 33.70
CA LEU A 209 -15.64 -14.54 34.84
C LEU A 209 -15.22 -13.84 36.15
N PHE A 210 -14.08 -13.14 36.14
CA PHE A 210 -13.62 -12.38 37.29
C PHE A 210 -14.61 -11.29 37.69
N PHE A 211 -15.09 -10.51 36.71
CA PHE A 211 -16.09 -9.46 36.94
C PHE A 211 -17.40 -10.01 37.53
N PHE A 212 -17.95 -11.08 36.95
CA PHE A 212 -19.15 -11.71 37.49
C PHE A 212 -18.92 -12.32 38.87
N GLY A 213 -17.76 -12.91 39.14
CA GLY A 213 -17.41 -13.43 40.45
C GLY A 213 -17.36 -12.34 41.52
N ILE A 214 -16.70 -11.22 41.23
CA ILE A 214 -16.62 -10.06 42.12
C ILE A 214 -18.00 -9.43 42.33
N THR A 215 -18.80 -9.30 41.26
CA THR A 215 -20.16 -8.74 41.35
C THR A 215 -21.06 -9.64 42.19
N TYR A 216 -20.97 -10.96 42.03
CA TYR A 216 -21.71 -11.94 42.83
C TYR A 216 -21.35 -11.87 44.32
N LEU A 217 -20.09 -11.56 44.65
CA LEU A 217 -19.62 -11.34 46.02
C LEU A 217 -20.03 -9.99 46.62
N GLY A 218 -20.63 -9.09 45.84
CA GLY A 218 -21.07 -7.76 46.28
C GLY A 218 -20.05 -6.64 46.05
N GLY A 219 -19.02 -6.87 45.23
CA GLY A 219 -18.02 -5.87 44.84
C GLY A 219 -16.59 -6.20 45.29
N PHE A 220 -15.61 -5.51 44.70
CA PHE A 220 -14.19 -5.79 44.92
C PHE A 220 -13.76 -5.51 46.37
N ASP A 221 -14.31 -4.47 46.99
CA ASP A 221 -14.00 -4.11 48.37
C ASP A 221 -14.38 -5.21 49.36
N ILE A 222 -15.53 -5.88 49.15
CA ILE A 222 -15.98 -6.98 50.00
C ILE A 222 -15.06 -8.19 49.79
N PHE A 223 -14.78 -8.54 48.54
CA PHE A 223 -13.84 -9.62 48.22
C PHE A 223 -12.46 -9.38 48.87
N TRP A 224 -11.88 -8.20 48.68
CA TRP A 224 -10.55 -7.88 49.18
C TRP A 224 -10.52 -7.86 50.71
N ASN A 225 -11.55 -7.33 51.39
CA ASN A 225 -11.57 -7.27 52.84
C ASN A 225 -11.82 -8.62 53.52
N LEU A 226 -12.49 -9.57 52.85
CA LEU A 226 -12.71 -10.92 53.38
C LEU A 226 -11.47 -11.81 53.33
N LEU A 227 -10.48 -11.48 52.49
CA LEU A 227 -9.25 -12.27 52.41
C LEU A 227 -8.35 -12.04 53.63
N PRO A 228 -7.83 -13.11 54.28
CA PRO A 228 -6.80 -13.01 55.30
C PRO A 228 -5.56 -12.28 54.79
N THR A 229 -4.88 -11.51 55.64
CA THR A 229 -3.67 -10.75 55.26
C THR A 229 -2.59 -11.65 54.65
N GLU A 230 -2.42 -12.86 55.18
CA GLU A 230 -1.49 -13.88 54.67
C GLU A 230 -1.78 -14.32 53.23
N TRP A 231 -3.04 -14.26 52.78
CA TRP A 231 -3.43 -14.62 51.41
C TRP A 231 -3.26 -13.47 50.42
N LYS A 232 -3.06 -12.25 50.91
CA LYS A 232 -2.82 -11.03 50.11
C LYS A 232 -1.34 -10.81 49.81
N LEU A 233 -0.44 -11.49 50.52
CA LEU A 233 1.00 -11.30 50.37
C LEU A 233 1.49 -11.92 49.04
N PRO A 234 2.27 -11.20 48.23
CA PRO A 234 2.85 -11.74 47.01
C PRO A 234 3.95 -12.78 47.29
N LEU A 235 4.55 -12.73 48.49
CA LEU A 235 5.55 -13.66 48.99
C LEU A 235 5.10 -14.19 50.36
N ALA A 236 4.64 -15.44 50.42
CA ALA A 236 4.32 -16.09 51.69
C ALA A 236 5.56 -16.70 52.36
N ASP A 237 5.39 -17.17 53.59
CA ASP A 237 6.46 -17.79 54.39
C ASP A 237 7.05 -19.03 53.67
N PHE A 238 8.31 -18.95 53.23
CA PHE A 238 8.95 -19.93 52.34
C PHE A 238 8.87 -21.38 52.82
N ASN A 239 8.69 -21.62 54.12
CA ASN A 239 8.68 -22.96 54.71
C ASN A 239 7.33 -23.33 55.37
N LYS A 240 6.24 -22.57 55.17
CA LYS A 240 4.92 -22.87 55.74
C LYS A 240 3.77 -22.61 54.77
N PRO A 241 2.72 -23.44 54.77
CA PRO A 241 2.54 -24.63 55.60
C PRO A 241 3.32 -25.84 55.04
N SER A 242 3.66 -26.82 55.90
CA SER A 242 4.57 -27.93 55.53
C SER A 242 4.01 -28.90 54.47
N ASP A 243 2.72 -28.83 54.21
CA ASP A 243 1.98 -29.58 53.19
C ASP A 243 1.99 -28.89 51.81
N PHE A 244 2.53 -27.67 51.69
CA PHE A 244 2.71 -26.96 50.43
C PHE A 244 4.16 -26.47 50.25
N ASN A 245 4.85 -27.01 49.24
CA ASN A 245 6.28 -26.78 49.04
C ASN A 245 6.57 -25.45 48.33
N PHE A 246 6.49 -24.34 49.07
CA PHE A 246 6.81 -22.99 48.56
C PHE A 246 8.26 -22.86 48.06
N VAL A 247 9.24 -23.46 48.75
CA VAL A 247 10.65 -23.51 48.31
C VAL A 247 10.76 -24.15 46.92
N GLY A 248 10.09 -25.28 46.72
CA GLY A 248 10.05 -25.98 45.45
C GLY A 248 9.42 -25.13 44.35
N ILE A 249 8.30 -24.46 44.62
CA ILE A 249 7.63 -23.60 43.64
C ILE A 249 8.52 -22.42 43.24
N PHE A 250 9.21 -21.79 44.19
CA PHE A 250 10.11 -20.69 43.89
C PHE A 250 11.32 -21.13 43.04
N TRP A 251 12.05 -22.17 43.47
CA TRP A 251 13.26 -22.59 42.75
C TRP A 251 12.97 -23.35 41.45
N GLN A 252 11.97 -24.22 41.45
CA GLN A 252 11.61 -25.05 40.29
C GLN A 252 10.72 -24.29 39.32
N ASP A 253 9.57 -23.77 39.76
CA ASP A 253 8.55 -23.19 38.87
C ASP A 253 8.95 -21.74 38.50
N ALA A 254 9.38 -20.93 39.48
CA ALA A 254 9.62 -19.50 39.27
C ALA A 254 11.05 -19.11 38.83
N ILE A 255 12.05 -19.98 38.99
CA ILE A 255 13.42 -19.73 38.52
C ILE A 255 13.76 -20.65 37.36
N ALA A 256 13.81 -21.97 37.60
CA ALA A 256 14.16 -22.92 36.55
C ALA A 256 13.10 -22.94 35.43
N GLY A 257 11.82 -22.78 35.77
CA GLY A 257 10.72 -22.65 34.82
C GLY A 257 10.84 -21.41 33.94
N SER A 258 11.09 -20.24 34.53
CA SER A 258 11.27 -18.97 33.80
C SER A 258 12.49 -18.98 32.87
N ILE A 259 13.62 -19.56 33.33
CA ILE A 259 14.80 -19.75 32.47
C ILE A 259 14.48 -20.73 31.33
N GLY A 260 13.83 -21.85 31.64
CA GLY A 260 13.40 -22.83 30.64
C GLY A 260 12.45 -22.23 29.61
N PHE A 261 11.50 -21.40 30.04
CA PHE A 261 10.52 -20.78 29.17
C PHE A 261 11.13 -19.68 28.29
N LEU A 262 11.88 -18.74 28.87
CA LEU A 262 12.42 -17.60 28.12
C LEU A 262 13.61 -17.98 27.22
N PHE A 263 14.49 -18.88 27.68
CA PHE A 263 15.75 -19.15 27.00
C PHE A 263 15.76 -20.47 26.23
N MET A 264 14.97 -21.45 26.67
CA MET A 264 15.03 -22.81 26.13
C MET A 264 13.77 -23.23 25.37
N ASN A 265 12.68 -22.45 25.42
CA ASN A 265 11.44 -22.80 24.74
C ASN A 265 11.51 -22.43 23.25
N GLN A 266 11.68 -23.46 22.41
CA GLN A 266 11.72 -23.30 20.96
C GLN A 266 10.44 -22.64 20.39
N GLY A 267 9.27 -22.91 20.97
CA GLY A 267 8.00 -22.30 20.53
C GLY A 267 7.95 -20.78 20.76
N LEU A 268 8.50 -20.30 21.88
CA LEU A 268 8.58 -18.88 22.18
C LEU A 268 9.58 -18.17 21.24
N ILE A 269 10.76 -18.75 21.08
CA ILE A 269 11.84 -18.18 20.25
C ILE A 269 11.41 -18.07 18.78
N MET A 270 10.75 -19.10 18.24
CA MET A 270 10.27 -19.08 16.85
C MET A 270 9.25 -17.96 16.57
N ARG A 271 8.53 -17.46 17.58
CA ARG A 271 7.60 -16.33 17.45
C ARG A 271 8.33 -14.99 17.35
N PHE A 272 9.36 -14.78 18.17
CA PHE A 272 10.21 -13.60 18.04
C PHE A 272 11.04 -13.58 16.75
N MET A 273 11.45 -14.75 16.27
CA MET A 273 12.13 -14.89 14.99
C MET A 273 11.22 -14.65 13.77
N ALA A 274 9.91 -14.49 13.98
CA ALA A 274 8.93 -14.19 12.93
C ALA A 274 8.66 -12.68 12.75
N CYS A 275 9.32 -11.82 13.53
CA CYS A 275 9.22 -10.35 13.41
C CYS A 275 9.87 -9.81 12.13
N LYS A 276 9.33 -8.71 11.57
CA LYS A 276 9.86 -8.00 10.38
C LYS A 276 11.30 -7.52 10.56
N ASN A 277 11.62 -7.00 11.74
CA ASN A 277 12.97 -6.57 12.10
C ASN A 277 13.16 -6.58 13.63
N VAL A 278 14.36 -6.28 14.10
CA VAL A 278 14.73 -6.31 15.53
C VAL A 278 13.94 -5.28 16.34
N ASN A 279 13.67 -4.10 15.76
CA ASN A 279 12.94 -3.01 16.42
C ASN A 279 11.49 -3.41 16.67
N GLU A 280 10.84 -4.08 15.71
CA GLU A 280 9.53 -4.69 15.87
C GLU A 280 9.53 -5.76 16.99
N GLY A 281 10.58 -6.57 17.09
CA GLY A 281 10.75 -7.54 18.18
C GLY A 281 10.90 -6.88 19.57
N ARG A 282 11.62 -5.76 19.67
CA ARG A 282 11.78 -4.97 20.89
C ARG A 282 10.48 -4.28 21.30
N LYS A 283 9.77 -3.70 20.33
CA LYS A 283 8.46 -3.06 20.51
C LYS A 283 7.40 -4.07 20.97
N ALA A 284 7.41 -5.29 20.42
CA ALA A 284 6.54 -6.38 20.83
C ALA A 284 6.74 -6.76 22.30
N ALA A 285 8.00 -6.89 22.72
CA ALA A 285 8.35 -7.19 24.11
C ALA A 285 7.97 -6.04 25.06
N ALA A 286 8.17 -4.79 24.64
CA ALA A 286 7.82 -3.60 25.41
C ALA A 286 6.32 -3.47 25.62
N ILE A 287 5.53 -3.69 24.57
CA ILE A 287 4.08 -3.53 24.63
C ILE A 287 3.41 -4.68 25.38
N ASN A 288 3.91 -5.92 25.23
CA ASN A 288 3.51 -7.04 26.11
C ASN A 288 3.64 -6.66 27.60
N LYS A 289 4.75 -6.01 27.95
CA LYS A 289 5.01 -5.58 29.32
C LYS A 289 4.14 -4.37 29.71
N ALA A 290 3.89 -3.45 28.79
CA ALA A 290 2.97 -2.33 29.00
C ALA A 290 1.54 -2.80 29.27
N ILE A 291 1.02 -3.76 28.49
CA ILE A 291 -0.31 -4.37 28.71
C ILE A 291 -0.36 -5.06 30.07
N ALA A 292 0.67 -5.83 30.42
CA ALA A 292 0.74 -6.52 31.71
C ALA A 292 0.88 -5.57 32.92
N LYS A 293 1.38 -4.34 32.72
CA LYS A 293 1.62 -3.35 33.78
C LYS A 293 0.70 -2.14 33.74
N GLY A 294 -0.21 -2.06 32.76
CA GLY A 294 -1.11 -0.92 32.55
C GLY A 294 -0.40 0.37 32.14
N TRP A 295 0.72 0.29 31.41
CA TRP A 295 1.41 1.48 30.90
C TRP A 295 0.71 2.00 29.63
N PRO A 296 0.63 3.32 29.42
CA PRO A 296 0.07 3.87 28.20
C PRO A 296 0.94 3.43 27.01
N ILE A 297 0.32 3.01 25.90
CA ILE A 297 1.05 2.50 24.72
C ILE A 297 1.28 3.63 23.71
N MET A 298 0.29 4.50 23.55
CA MET A 298 0.34 5.70 22.74
C MET A 298 -0.57 6.75 23.35
N GLY A 299 -0.32 8.03 23.09
CA GLY A 299 -1.17 9.12 23.55
C GLY A 299 -0.64 10.50 23.17
N LYS A 300 -1.35 11.54 23.60
CA LYS A 300 -0.91 12.93 23.54
C LYS A 300 -0.81 13.47 24.96
N ASN A 301 0.32 14.07 25.31
CA ASN A 301 0.51 14.76 26.58
C ASN A 301 1.06 16.17 26.29
N ASN A 302 0.36 17.21 26.73
CA ASN A 302 0.72 18.62 26.45
C ASN A 302 1.00 18.92 24.96
N GLY A 303 0.25 18.30 24.04
CA GLY A 303 0.41 18.52 22.58
C GLY A 303 1.51 17.68 21.92
N GLN A 304 2.40 17.04 22.67
CA GLN A 304 3.37 16.09 22.15
C GLN A 304 2.75 14.70 22.01
N SER A 305 2.81 14.14 20.79
CA SER A 305 2.45 12.74 20.54
C SER A 305 3.55 11.85 21.09
N TYR A 306 3.19 10.80 21.83
CA TYR A 306 4.14 9.82 22.34
C TYR A 306 3.69 8.40 22.00
N GLU A 307 4.65 7.53 21.64
CA GLU A 307 4.42 6.12 21.35
C GLU A 307 5.50 5.24 22.00
N LEU A 308 5.11 4.14 22.64
CA LEU A 308 6.03 3.19 23.26
C LEU A 308 6.76 2.38 22.19
N MET A 309 8.09 2.49 22.16
CA MET A 309 8.92 1.86 21.12
C MET A 309 9.73 0.68 21.64
N GLU A 310 10.30 0.78 22.84
CA GLU A 310 11.09 -0.31 23.41
C GLU A 310 11.18 -0.22 24.94
N LEU A 311 11.93 -1.13 25.56
CA LEU A 311 12.37 -1.01 26.95
C LEU A 311 13.89 -0.82 26.96
N ALA A 312 14.37 0.16 27.73
CA ALA A 312 15.79 0.36 27.97
C ALA A 312 16.39 -0.83 28.76
N PRO A 313 17.72 -1.02 28.76
CA PRO A 313 18.42 -2.12 29.46
C PRO A 313 18.03 -2.34 30.93
N ASN A 314 17.58 -1.27 31.61
CA ASN A 314 17.11 -1.29 33.00
C ASN A 314 15.60 -1.64 33.16
N GLY A 315 14.90 -1.89 32.05
CA GLY A 315 13.46 -2.19 32.02
C GLY A 315 12.54 -0.96 31.98
N MET A 316 13.09 0.25 31.84
CA MET A 316 12.31 1.49 31.71
C MET A 316 11.64 1.58 30.33
N PRO A 317 10.34 1.94 30.24
CA PRO A 317 9.67 2.14 28.96
C PRO A 317 10.25 3.34 28.22
N VAL A 318 10.62 3.13 26.95
CA VAL A 318 11.16 4.16 26.05
C VAL A 318 10.05 4.55 25.10
N TYR A 319 9.53 5.76 25.30
CA TYR A 319 8.57 6.38 24.40
C TYR A 319 9.31 7.26 23.42
N TYR A 320 8.98 7.16 22.13
CA TYR A 320 9.34 8.21 21.19
C TYR A 320 8.32 9.33 21.32
N VAL A 321 8.80 10.56 21.21
CA VAL A 321 8.03 11.79 21.20
C VAL A 321 8.39 12.57 19.93
N THR A 322 7.61 13.59 19.57
CA THR A 322 7.93 14.47 18.43
C THR A 322 9.19 15.30 18.74
N ASP A 323 10.23 15.20 17.89
CA ASP A 323 11.60 15.69 18.13
C ASP A 323 12.20 16.40 16.87
N ASN A 324 13.21 17.28 17.02
CA ASN A 324 13.88 17.94 15.86
C ASN A 324 14.60 16.94 14.94
N ILE A 325 15.02 15.80 15.49
CA ILE A 325 15.56 14.68 14.71
C ILE A 325 14.53 14.12 13.72
N ASN A 326 13.22 14.23 14.01
CA ASN A 326 12.20 13.84 13.04
C ASN A 326 12.02 14.89 11.94
N SER A 327 12.25 16.17 12.22
CA SER A 327 12.37 17.17 11.16
C SER A 327 13.54 16.84 10.24
N ALA A 328 14.69 16.46 10.80
CA ALA A 328 15.85 16.00 10.03
C ALA A 328 15.52 14.78 9.16
N ARG A 329 14.83 13.78 9.73
CA ARG A 329 14.34 12.59 8.98
C ARG A 329 13.35 12.93 7.89
N THR A 330 12.41 13.84 8.18
CA THR A 330 11.37 14.27 7.24
C THR A 330 11.99 14.86 5.98
N VAL A 331 13.12 15.58 6.10
CA VAL A 331 13.83 16.17 4.96
C VAL A 331 15.17 15.47 4.61
N SER A 332 15.35 14.24 5.08
CA SER A 332 16.55 13.38 4.86
C SER A 332 17.89 14.04 5.22
N THR A 333 17.90 14.97 6.17
CA THR A 333 19.12 15.64 6.64
C THR A 333 19.95 14.73 7.54
N ASP A 334 19.33 13.85 8.31
CA ASP A 334 20.05 12.91 9.17
C ASP A 334 20.89 11.90 8.38
N ASN A 335 20.49 11.59 7.16
CA ASN A 335 21.24 10.70 6.26
C ASN A 335 22.59 11.27 5.82
N VAL A 336 22.75 12.60 5.78
CA VAL A 336 24.01 13.25 5.37
C VAL A 336 24.95 13.54 6.55
N TRP A 337 24.50 13.35 7.80
CA TRP A 337 25.32 13.52 9.01
C TRP A 337 26.36 12.40 9.18
N PRO A 338 27.36 12.59 10.05
CA PRO A 338 28.25 11.50 10.46
C PRO A 338 27.48 10.28 11.00
N GLY A 339 27.61 9.15 10.33
CA GLY A 339 26.93 7.90 10.70
C GLY A 339 25.50 7.74 10.16
N GLY A 340 25.01 8.70 9.36
CA GLY A 340 23.81 8.55 8.55
C GLY A 340 24.03 7.63 7.34
N ASP A 341 22.93 7.16 6.75
CA ASP A 341 22.95 6.13 5.69
C ASP A 341 23.66 6.59 4.41
N GLY A 342 23.65 7.90 4.11
CA GLY A 342 24.32 8.49 2.94
C GLY A 342 25.83 8.66 3.08
N GLN A 343 26.40 8.50 4.28
CA GLN A 343 27.86 8.51 4.53
C GLN A 343 28.62 9.77 4.07
N TYR A 344 27.99 10.95 4.04
CA TYR A 344 28.61 12.21 3.62
C TYR A 344 29.37 12.96 4.73
N PHE A 345 29.07 12.68 6.00
CA PHE A 345 29.71 13.30 7.18
C PHE A 345 29.61 14.84 7.25
N LEU A 346 28.52 15.41 6.76
CA LEU A 346 28.29 16.86 6.76
C LEU A 346 27.81 17.32 8.14
N THR A 347 28.43 18.38 8.66
CA THR A 347 28.14 18.93 10.01
C THR A 347 27.82 20.42 10.01
N GLY A 348 28.12 21.14 8.93
CA GLY A 348 28.10 22.59 8.87
C GLY A 348 29.39 23.25 9.37
N GLN A 349 30.44 22.48 9.68
CA GLN A 349 31.73 23.02 10.08
C GLN A 349 32.27 24.02 9.06
N GLY A 350 32.69 25.19 9.54
CA GLY A 350 33.22 26.27 8.68
C GLY A 350 32.14 27.12 8.01
N MET A 351 30.86 26.73 8.12
CA MET A 351 29.75 27.49 7.58
C MET A 351 29.18 28.48 8.60
N THR A 352 28.61 29.56 8.09
CA THR A 352 27.86 30.55 8.90
C THR A 352 26.49 30.77 8.28
N VAL A 353 25.44 30.70 9.11
CA VAL A 353 24.04 30.95 8.74
C VAL A 353 23.51 32.18 9.49
N GLY A 354 22.65 32.96 8.85
CA GLY A 354 22.02 34.15 9.42
C GLY A 354 20.63 33.88 9.99
N ILE A 355 20.24 34.60 11.04
CA ILE A 355 18.87 34.63 11.56
C ILE A 355 18.43 36.05 11.87
N TRP A 356 17.24 36.42 11.40
CA TRP A 356 16.50 37.61 11.84
C TRP A 356 15.22 37.15 12.54
N ASP A 357 15.02 37.60 13.78
CA ASP A 357 13.88 37.15 14.61
C ASP A 357 13.54 38.16 15.73
N ASN A 358 12.64 37.81 16.65
CA ASN A 358 12.01 38.69 17.63
C ASN A 358 12.90 39.13 18.82
N GLY A 359 14.23 39.06 18.68
CA GLY A 359 15.19 39.48 19.69
C GLY A 359 16.49 38.70 19.64
N LYS A 360 17.28 38.81 20.71
CA LYS A 360 18.57 38.14 20.83
C LYS A 360 18.40 36.63 21.07
N VAL A 361 19.16 35.82 20.33
CA VAL A 361 19.30 34.38 20.60
C VAL A 361 20.06 34.15 21.91
N ARG A 362 19.62 33.20 22.74
CA ARG A 362 20.33 32.79 23.96
C ARG A 362 21.66 32.09 23.62
N ASN A 363 22.69 32.88 23.35
CA ASN A 363 24.03 32.40 23.01
C ASN A 363 24.78 31.73 24.18
N THR A 364 24.21 31.70 25.38
CA THR A 364 24.71 30.96 26.55
C THR A 364 24.08 29.57 26.68
N HIS A 365 23.05 29.25 25.89
CA HIS A 365 22.41 27.94 25.92
C HIS A 365 23.44 26.83 25.64
N GLN A 366 23.37 25.70 26.35
CA GLN A 366 24.39 24.65 26.25
C GLN A 366 24.56 24.08 24.84
N GLU A 367 23.49 24.12 24.04
CA GLU A 367 23.53 23.73 22.63
C GLU A 367 24.22 24.73 21.71
N LEU A 368 24.29 26.01 22.11
CA LEU A 368 24.62 27.15 21.25
C LEU A 368 25.89 27.89 21.68
N ILE A 369 26.41 27.54 22.87
CA ILE A 369 27.52 28.25 23.50
C ILE A 369 28.76 28.29 22.60
N GLY A 370 29.27 29.49 22.38
CA GLY A 370 30.46 29.73 21.56
C GLY A 370 30.24 29.72 20.05
N ARG A 371 28.99 29.55 19.57
CA ARG A 371 28.68 29.49 18.12
C ARG A 371 27.66 30.52 17.64
N VAL A 372 27.08 31.29 18.55
CA VAL A 372 26.12 32.37 18.23
C VAL A 372 26.72 33.74 18.51
N GLN A 373 26.73 34.58 17.47
CA GLN A 373 27.14 35.98 17.55
C GLN A 373 25.94 36.89 17.29
N GLN A 374 25.56 37.73 18.26
CA GLN A 374 24.62 38.82 18.04
C GLN A 374 25.34 39.94 17.28
N MET A 375 24.82 40.30 16.11
CA MET A 375 25.49 41.20 15.16
C MET A 375 25.00 42.65 15.25
N ASP A 376 23.84 42.86 15.87
CA ASP A 376 23.23 44.17 16.10
C ASP A 376 23.20 44.54 17.61
N GLY A 377 22.44 45.59 17.94
CA GLY A 377 22.31 46.10 19.30
C GLY A 377 21.34 45.37 20.22
N ALA A 378 20.76 44.22 19.82
CA ALA A 378 19.71 43.57 20.59
C ALA A 378 20.22 43.02 21.94
N THR A 379 19.57 43.42 23.04
CA THR A 379 19.93 42.98 24.40
C THR A 379 18.93 42.03 25.03
N THR A 380 17.67 42.04 24.56
CA THR A 380 16.57 41.26 25.12
C THR A 380 16.49 39.90 24.45
N LEU A 381 16.39 38.83 25.25
CA LEU A 381 16.27 37.48 24.72
C LEU A 381 14.91 37.24 24.05
N GLY A 382 14.93 36.61 22.88
CA GLY A 382 13.74 36.14 22.18
C GLY A 382 13.60 34.62 22.30
N GLY A 383 12.43 34.15 22.76
CA GLY A 383 12.14 32.71 22.84
C GLY A 383 12.01 32.06 21.48
N HIS A 384 11.28 32.72 20.58
CA HIS A 384 11.15 32.31 19.19
C HIS A 384 12.52 32.30 18.49
N ALA A 385 13.29 33.40 18.61
CA ALA A 385 14.66 33.48 18.09
C ALA A 385 15.57 32.33 18.56
N THR A 386 15.50 31.97 19.85
CA THR A 386 16.33 30.89 20.42
C THR A 386 15.92 29.52 19.91
N HIS A 387 14.62 29.28 19.74
CA HIS A 387 14.08 28.03 19.20
C HIS A 387 14.47 27.84 17.74
N VAL A 388 14.24 28.85 16.90
CA VAL A 388 14.61 28.89 15.48
C VAL A 388 16.13 28.73 15.30
N GLY A 389 16.93 29.44 16.10
CA GLY A 389 18.39 29.30 16.08
C GLY A 389 18.87 27.90 16.47
N GLY A 390 18.21 27.28 17.46
CA GLY A 390 18.45 25.89 17.85
C GLY A 390 18.12 24.89 16.73
N THR A 391 17.01 25.07 16.02
CA THR A 391 16.62 24.18 14.92
C THR A 391 17.67 24.13 13.81
N MET A 392 18.31 25.27 13.52
CA MET A 392 19.38 25.34 12.53
C MET A 392 20.70 24.72 13.02
N ILE A 393 21.16 25.08 14.23
CA ILE A 393 22.56 24.84 14.61
C ILE A 393 22.78 24.21 15.99
N ALA A 394 21.76 23.77 16.74
CA ALA A 394 21.98 23.13 18.03
C ALA A 394 22.94 21.93 17.92
N SER A 395 23.88 21.82 18.88
CA SER A 395 24.97 20.84 18.84
C SER A 395 24.54 19.38 18.94
N GLY A 396 23.29 19.14 19.37
CA GLY A 396 22.82 17.79 19.68
C GLY A 396 23.28 17.30 21.04
N TYR A 397 23.61 18.20 21.98
CA TYR A 397 23.92 17.83 23.36
C TYR A 397 22.76 17.03 23.98
N ILE A 398 21.52 17.46 23.70
CA ILE A 398 20.33 16.61 23.71
C ILE A 398 20.02 16.22 22.28
N ASN A 399 20.12 14.92 21.98
CA ASN A 399 19.93 14.38 20.63
C ASN A 399 18.57 14.76 20.00
N ASN A 400 17.53 14.91 20.81
CA ASN A 400 16.19 15.29 20.33
C ASN A 400 16.10 16.75 19.85
N ALA A 401 17.01 17.62 20.30
CA ALA A 401 17.10 19.02 19.89
C ALA A 401 18.21 19.27 18.86
N HIS A 402 18.78 18.20 18.28
CA HIS A 402 19.90 18.29 17.36
C HIS A 402 19.55 19.14 16.13
N GLY A 403 20.33 20.19 15.86
CA GLY A 403 20.10 21.09 14.74
C GLY A 403 20.55 20.49 13.42
N MET A 404 20.07 21.03 12.30
CA MET A 404 20.41 20.52 10.97
C MET A 404 21.91 20.65 10.66
N ALA A 405 22.50 21.83 10.87
CA ALA A 405 23.92 22.12 10.70
C ALA A 405 24.60 22.31 12.07
N HIS A 406 24.72 21.22 12.82
CA HIS A 406 25.07 21.20 14.25
C HIS A 406 26.47 21.74 14.62
N GLU A 407 27.40 21.93 13.66
CA GLU A 407 28.71 22.58 13.87
C GLU A 407 28.83 23.97 13.22
N ALA A 408 27.78 24.47 12.56
CA ALA A 408 27.78 25.80 11.95
C ALA A 408 27.79 26.92 13.00
N GLN A 409 28.20 28.12 12.56
CA GLN A 409 28.09 29.37 13.30
C GLN A 409 26.78 30.09 12.94
N LEU A 410 26.23 30.86 13.88
CA LEU A 410 25.01 31.64 13.71
C LEU A 410 25.28 33.13 13.92
N HIS A 411 25.00 33.93 12.89
CA HIS A 411 24.91 35.38 12.98
C HIS A 411 23.47 35.78 13.26
N ALA A 412 23.20 36.29 14.46
CA ALA A 412 21.86 36.64 14.92
C ALA A 412 21.61 38.16 14.89
N TYR A 413 20.40 38.51 14.47
CA TYR A 413 19.88 39.86 14.32
C TYR A 413 18.42 39.91 14.82
N GLU A 414 17.97 41.07 15.25
CA GLU A 414 16.57 41.38 15.50
C GLU A 414 15.92 41.96 14.24
N TRP A 415 14.62 41.76 14.09
CA TRP A 415 13.92 42.00 12.82
C TRP A 415 13.69 43.48 12.44
N ALA A 416 13.95 44.48 13.29
CA ALA A 416 13.48 45.85 13.03
C ALA A 416 14.21 46.59 11.92
N ASN A 417 15.43 46.17 11.53
CA ASN A 417 16.21 46.77 10.44
C ASN A 417 16.65 45.75 9.37
N ASP A 418 15.88 44.68 9.23
CA ASP A 418 16.14 43.51 8.38
C ASP A 418 16.74 43.84 7.01
N ASN A 419 16.13 44.73 6.23
CA ASN A 419 16.52 45.03 4.86
C ASN A 419 17.97 45.55 4.75
N SER A 420 18.35 46.48 5.63
CA SER A 420 19.69 47.07 5.62
C SER A 420 20.75 46.09 6.13
N GLU A 421 20.38 45.29 7.13
CA GLU A 421 21.27 44.33 7.76
C GLU A 421 21.52 43.13 6.86
N MET A 422 20.48 42.58 6.24
CA MET A 422 20.58 41.51 5.23
C MET A 422 21.52 41.93 4.10
N ALA A 423 21.32 43.11 3.51
CA ALA A 423 22.17 43.62 2.45
C ALA A 423 23.65 43.73 2.88
N THR A 424 23.88 44.19 4.12
CA THR A 424 25.24 44.31 4.67
C THR A 424 25.86 42.95 4.97
N ALA A 425 25.10 42.02 5.55
CA ALA A 425 25.56 40.69 5.90
C ALA A 425 25.90 39.88 4.63
N ALA A 426 25.05 39.97 3.61
CA ALA A 426 25.28 39.36 2.30
C ALA A 426 26.54 39.93 1.63
N ALA A 427 26.74 41.26 1.66
CA ALA A 427 27.95 41.91 1.15
C ALA A 427 29.23 41.48 1.91
N ASN A 428 29.09 41.04 3.17
CA ASN A 428 30.18 40.48 3.98
C ASN A 428 30.35 38.95 3.82
N GLY A 429 29.67 38.33 2.86
CA GLY A 429 29.84 36.91 2.50
C GLY A 429 28.88 35.94 3.21
N LEU A 430 27.85 36.43 3.90
CA LEU A 430 26.76 35.55 4.35
C LEU A 430 26.03 35.00 3.13
N GLY A 431 25.83 33.69 3.04
CA GLY A 431 25.17 33.10 1.87
C GLY A 431 23.84 32.39 2.13
N ILE A 432 23.45 32.14 3.38
CA ILE A 432 22.10 31.66 3.72
C ILE A 432 21.61 32.37 4.98
N SER A 433 20.34 32.75 5.01
CA SER A 433 19.66 33.20 6.23
C SER A 433 18.24 32.66 6.34
N ASN A 434 17.74 32.63 7.58
CA ASN A 434 16.37 32.29 7.92
C ASN A 434 15.57 33.50 8.43
N HIS A 435 14.33 33.60 7.96
CA HIS A 435 13.36 34.65 8.31
C HIS A 435 12.01 34.01 8.65
N SER A 436 11.76 33.86 9.96
CA SER A 436 10.57 33.15 10.48
C SER A 436 9.55 34.12 11.09
N TYR A 437 9.22 35.21 10.39
CA TYR A 437 8.33 36.27 10.91
C TYR A 437 7.44 36.86 9.81
N GLY A 438 6.49 37.71 10.20
CA GLY A 438 5.60 38.42 9.29
C GLY A 438 4.82 39.50 10.01
N SER A 439 4.00 40.25 9.26
CA SER A 439 3.01 41.17 9.83
C SER A 439 1.74 40.41 10.22
N TYR A 440 0.96 40.98 11.15
CA TYR A 440 -0.44 40.59 11.30
C TYR A 440 -1.20 40.96 10.03
N LEU A 441 -1.98 40.01 9.52
CA LEU A 441 -2.73 40.06 8.26
C LEU A 441 -4.05 39.35 8.49
N GLY A 442 -5.08 39.71 7.72
CA GLY A 442 -6.38 39.02 7.78
C GLY A 442 -6.93 38.90 9.20
N TRP A 443 -7.28 37.68 9.60
CA TRP A 443 -7.82 37.38 10.92
C TRP A 443 -6.74 37.05 11.94
N THR A 444 -6.84 37.63 13.14
CA THR A 444 -5.98 37.28 14.28
C THR A 444 -6.83 37.08 15.53
N TRP A 445 -6.68 35.93 16.18
CA TRP A 445 -7.40 35.60 17.40
C TRP A 445 -6.80 36.28 18.64
N ASP A 446 -7.66 36.85 19.48
CA ASP A 446 -7.35 37.36 20.82
C ASP A 446 -6.22 38.41 20.88
N TYR A 447 -6.10 39.24 19.85
CA TYR A 447 -5.08 40.30 19.80
C TYR A 447 -5.18 41.28 20.98
N PHE A 448 -6.40 41.59 21.45
CA PHE A 448 -6.66 42.51 22.56
C PHE A 448 -6.79 41.83 23.93
N GLY A 449 -6.70 40.49 24.02
CA GLY A 449 -6.86 39.75 25.28
C GLY A 449 -8.29 39.75 25.82
N ASP A 450 -9.28 39.79 24.93
CA ASP A 450 -10.71 39.85 25.24
C ASP A 450 -11.54 38.72 24.58
N ASP A 451 -10.89 37.63 24.16
CA ASP A 451 -11.50 36.45 23.53
C ASP A 451 -12.30 36.78 22.25
N ARG A 452 -11.80 37.72 21.44
CA ARG A 452 -12.38 38.11 20.15
C ARG A 452 -11.38 38.05 19.01
N TRP A 453 -11.91 37.87 17.80
CA TRP A 453 -11.15 38.08 16.57
C TRP A 453 -10.87 39.57 16.34
N ALA A 454 -9.70 39.87 15.77
CA ALA A 454 -9.36 41.16 15.19
C ALA A 454 -9.06 40.99 13.69
N TRP A 455 -9.63 41.87 12.87
CA TRP A 455 -9.42 41.92 11.44
C TRP A 455 -8.40 43.01 11.09
N PHE A 456 -7.30 42.61 10.46
CA PHE A 456 -6.18 43.45 10.02
C PHE A 456 -6.24 43.82 8.53
N GLY A 457 -7.29 43.40 7.82
CA GLY A 457 -7.54 43.80 6.44
C GLY A 457 -7.81 45.31 6.31
N ASP A 458 -7.40 45.86 5.17
CA ASP A 458 -7.48 47.30 4.91
C ASP A 458 -8.87 47.70 4.35
N LEU A 459 -9.69 48.29 5.21
CA LEU A 459 -11.06 48.69 4.87
C LEU A 459 -11.17 49.76 3.76
N ASP A 460 -10.09 50.50 3.48
CA ASP A 460 -10.09 51.47 2.37
C ASP A 460 -9.86 50.79 1.01
N VAL A 461 -9.37 49.54 1.00
CA VAL A 461 -9.16 48.72 -0.22
C VAL A 461 -10.32 47.77 -0.43
N ASP A 462 -10.62 46.94 0.57
CA ASP A 462 -11.77 46.03 0.54
C ASP A 462 -12.29 45.75 1.97
N SER A 463 -13.61 45.62 2.09
CA SER A 463 -14.26 45.45 3.40
C SER A 463 -14.30 44.01 3.89
N THR A 464 -14.08 43.04 2.99
CA THR A 464 -14.33 41.61 3.18
C THR A 464 -13.08 40.74 3.09
N GLU A 465 -12.02 41.19 2.42
CA GLU A 465 -10.79 40.44 2.20
C GLU A 465 -9.54 41.32 2.38
N ASP A 466 -8.42 40.75 2.87
CA ASP A 466 -7.16 41.49 3.02
C ASP A 466 -6.31 41.33 1.75
N TYR A 467 -6.21 42.39 0.96
CA TYR A 467 -5.43 42.43 -0.28
C TYR A 467 -3.95 42.07 -0.13
N LYS A 468 -3.42 41.98 1.10
CA LYS A 468 -2.00 41.71 1.36
C LYS A 468 -1.64 40.23 1.28
N PHE A 469 -2.61 39.33 1.19
CA PHE A 469 -2.35 37.95 0.81
C PHE A 469 -2.05 37.88 -0.68
N GLY A 470 -1.06 37.07 -1.06
CA GLY A 470 -0.59 36.87 -2.44
C GLY A 470 0.10 38.06 -3.11
N PHE A 471 -0.10 39.26 -2.57
CA PHE A 471 0.27 40.53 -3.18
C PHE A 471 1.77 40.84 -3.18
N TYR A 472 2.24 41.37 -4.32
CA TYR A 472 3.60 41.86 -4.50
C TYR A 472 3.72 43.34 -4.12
N SER A 473 4.11 43.59 -2.87
CA SER A 473 4.21 44.93 -2.29
C SER A 473 5.57 45.62 -2.53
N ASN A 474 5.67 46.90 -2.15
CA ASN A 474 6.96 47.59 -2.07
C ASN A 474 7.95 46.93 -1.10
N ALA A 475 7.47 46.30 -0.02
CA ALA A 475 8.32 45.55 0.90
C ALA A 475 8.89 44.30 0.22
N THR A 476 8.03 43.54 -0.48
CA THR A 476 8.40 42.38 -1.31
C THR A 476 9.48 42.75 -2.33
N ARG A 477 9.30 43.90 -3.00
CA ARG A 477 10.27 44.43 -3.97
C ARG A 477 11.65 44.66 -3.36
N ASN A 478 11.73 45.14 -2.11
CA ASN A 478 13.02 45.36 -1.45
C ASN A 478 13.77 44.06 -1.22
N TRP A 479 13.06 42.97 -0.91
CA TRP A 479 13.66 41.65 -0.75
C TRP A 479 14.20 41.09 -2.06
N ASP A 480 13.45 41.26 -3.16
CA ASP A 480 13.94 40.93 -4.50
C ASP A 480 15.17 41.76 -4.88
N ILE A 481 15.23 43.05 -4.51
CA ILE A 481 16.42 43.89 -4.72
C ILE A 481 17.63 43.33 -3.98
N ILE A 482 17.47 42.93 -2.72
CA ILE A 482 18.57 42.39 -1.90
C ILE A 482 19.07 41.09 -2.51
N ALA A 483 18.17 40.14 -2.78
CA ALA A 483 18.52 38.85 -3.36
C ALA A 483 19.14 38.98 -4.77
N TYR A 484 18.61 39.88 -5.61
CA TYR A 484 19.16 40.14 -6.95
C TYR A 484 20.58 40.72 -6.91
N ASN A 485 20.83 41.66 -5.98
CA ASN A 485 22.15 42.30 -5.84
C ASN A 485 23.17 41.41 -5.09
N ALA A 486 22.72 40.36 -4.41
CA ALA A 486 23.56 39.42 -3.66
C ALA A 486 23.40 38.00 -4.23
N PRO A 487 24.00 37.69 -5.40
CA PRO A 487 23.71 36.47 -6.16
C PRO A 487 24.09 35.15 -5.46
N ASN A 488 24.91 35.20 -4.39
CA ASN A 488 25.31 34.04 -3.60
C ASN A 488 24.61 33.96 -2.24
N TYR A 489 23.58 34.79 -2.01
CA TYR A 489 22.85 34.88 -0.76
C TYR A 489 21.40 34.44 -0.93
N LEU A 490 21.08 33.26 -0.41
CA LEU A 490 19.73 32.72 -0.40
C LEU A 490 19.00 33.10 0.89
N ILE A 491 17.90 33.82 0.72
CA ILE A 491 16.99 34.19 1.80
C ILE A 491 15.93 33.09 1.91
N VAL A 492 15.86 32.41 3.05
CA VAL A 492 14.84 31.39 3.35
C VAL A 492 13.79 32.02 4.27
N HIS A 493 12.51 31.93 3.89
CA HIS A 493 11.41 32.57 4.60
C HIS A 493 10.27 31.60 4.88
N SER A 494 9.60 31.73 6.02
CA SER A 494 8.39 30.96 6.33
C SER A 494 7.19 31.40 5.47
N ALA A 495 6.29 30.46 5.13
CA ALA A 495 5.13 30.74 4.29
C ALA A 495 3.97 31.45 5.01
N GLY A 496 3.84 31.29 6.34
CA GLY A 496 2.73 31.83 7.12
C GLY A 496 1.88 30.78 7.81
N ASN A 497 1.11 31.24 8.80
CA ASN A 497 0.26 30.38 9.63
C ASN A 497 -1.22 30.83 9.59
N GLU A 498 -1.60 31.60 8.58
CA GLU A 498 -2.88 32.31 8.53
C GLU A 498 -4.03 31.47 7.92
N ARG A 499 -3.76 30.22 7.51
CA ARG A 499 -4.70 29.44 6.71
C ARG A 499 -5.93 28.98 7.52
N ASN A 500 -7.12 29.28 6.99
CA ASN A 500 -8.44 29.02 7.54
C ASN A 500 -8.78 29.82 8.81
N ASP A 501 -8.04 30.87 9.14
CA ASP A 501 -8.41 31.75 10.25
C ASP A 501 -9.63 32.59 9.88
N GLY A 502 -10.55 32.78 10.84
CA GLY A 502 -11.81 33.46 10.56
C GLY A 502 -12.81 33.49 11.69
N ALA A 503 -13.53 34.61 11.78
CA ALA A 503 -14.70 34.73 12.65
C ALA A 503 -15.94 34.10 12.02
N ALA A 504 -16.84 33.56 12.85
CA ALA A 504 -18.14 33.10 12.37
C ALA A 504 -18.95 34.27 11.77
N PRO A 505 -19.75 34.06 10.71
CA PRO A 505 -20.56 35.12 10.11
C PRO A 505 -21.45 35.84 11.14
N GLY A 506 -21.35 37.17 11.18
CA GLY A 506 -22.09 38.01 12.13
C GLY A 506 -21.54 38.05 13.56
N ALA A 507 -20.42 37.37 13.85
CA ALA A 507 -19.76 37.47 15.14
C ALA A 507 -19.17 38.88 15.34
N GLU A 508 -19.21 39.38 16.58
CA GLU A 508 -18.58 40.64 16.94
C GLU A 508 -17.04 40.48 16.95
N HIS A 509 -16.34 41.36 16.26
CA HIS A 509 -14.88 41.36 16.14
C HIS A 509 -14.33 42.78 16.02
N TRP A 510 -13.05 42.96 16.32
CA TRP A 510 -12.36 44.23 16.18
C TRP A 510 -11.96 44.49 14.74
N VAL A 511 -12.07 45.74 14.30
CA VAL A 511 -11.54 46.20 13.02
C VAL A 511 -11.00 47.62 13.16
N TYR A 512 -9.90 47.92 12.48
CA TYR A 512 -9.40 49.28 12.43
C TYR A 512 -10.23 50.10 11.43
N SER A 513 -10.91 51.15 11.89
CA SER A 513 -11.69 52.07 11.05
C SER A 513 -10.82 53.27 10.66
N PRO A 514 -10.46 53.43 9.38
CA PRO A 514 -9.73 54.62 8.92
C PRO A 514 -10.54 55.91 9.14
N ALA A 515 -11.87 55.84 9.06
CA ALA A 515 -12.77 56.97 9.27
C ALA A 515 -12.74 57.49 10.71
N ASP A 516 -12.65 56.59 11.69
CA ASP A 516 -12.58 56.92 13.11
C ASP A 516 -11.13 57.03 13.61
N ASN A 517 -10.16 56.55 12.82
CA ASN A 517 -8.75 56.42 13.16
C ASN A 517 -8.54 55.65 14.48
N ASP A 518 -9.36 54.61 14.71
CA ASP A 518 -9.35 53.78 15.91
C ASP A 518 -9.88 52.37 15.63
N TRP A 519 -9.64 51.44 16.54
CA TRP A 519 -10.23 50.10 16.53
C TRP A 519 -11.67 50.16 17.02
N ILE A 520 -12.60 49.66 16.22
CA ILE A 520 -14.03 49.60 16.54
C ILE A 520 -14.53 48.16 16.50
N LEU A 521 -15.64 47.90 17.18
CA LEU A 521 -16.33 46.61 17.08
C LEU A 521 -17.24 46.61 15.85
N SER A 522 -17.13 45.56 15.05
CA SER A 522 -17.90 45.30 13.84
C SER A 522 -18.60 43.94 13.96
N THR A 523 -19.75 43.82 13.31
CA THR A 523 -20.46 42.55 13.09
C THR A 523 -20.57 42.20 11.61
N ASP A 524 -19.93 42.98 10.74
CA ASP A 524 -19.98 42.74 9.30
C ASP A 524 -19.22 41.46 8.95
N THR A 525 -19.83 40.61 8.12
CA THR A 525 -19.20 39.36 7.68
C THR A 525 -18.02 39.66 6.76
N ARG A 526 -16.90 38.95 6.96
CA ARG A 526 -15.69 38.99 6.12
C ARG A 526 -15.26 37.56 5.84
N GLU A 527 -14.55 37.35 4.74
CA GLU A 527 -14.12 36.02 4.30
C GLU A 527 -13.06 35.46 5.25
N SER A 528 -12.98 34.14 5.37
CA SER A 528 -11.88 33.49 6.09
C SER A 528 -10.59 33.59 5.28
N ASP A 529 -9.45 33.56 5.96
CA ASP A 529 -8.15 33.57 5.31
C ASP A 529 -7.92 32.22 4.60
N GLY A 530 -7.65 32.22 3.29
CA GLY A 530 -7.40 31.00 2.53
C GLY A 530 -8.66 30.23 2.07
N PRO A 531 -8.55 28.93 1.73
CA PRO A 531 -7.46 27.99 2.02
C PRO A 531 -6.30 28.00 1.01
N TRP A 532 -6.37 28.85 -0.01
CA TRP A 532 -5.30 29.21 -0.95
C TRP A 532 -5.23 30.72 -1.00
N ASP A 533 -4.15 31.25 -1.58
CA ASP A 533 -3.88 32.68 -1.58
C ASP A 533 -3.86 33.29 -0.17
N CYS A 534 -3.04 32.71 0.70
CA CYS A 534 -2.93 33.15 2.09
C CYS A 534 -1.48 33.35 2.53
N LEU A 535 -0.57 33.59 1.58
CA LEU A 535 0.80 34.02 1.88
C LEU A 535 0.85 35.55 2.03
N GLY A 536 1.28 36.03 3.19
CA GLY A 536 1.49 37.45 3.39
C GLY A 536 2.51 38.09 2.44
N HIS A 537 2.29 39.36 2.07
CA HIS A 537 3.02 40.07 1.03
C HIS A 537 4.57 39.95 1.05
N THR A 538 5.26 39.96 2.20
CA THR A 538 6.74 39.83 2.21
C THR A 538 7.22 38.44 1.78
N LYS A 539 6.38 37.43 1.91
CA LYS A 539 6.65 36.02 1.63
C LYS A 539 6.52 35.70 0.13
N THR A 540 6.05 36.66 -0.67
CA THR A 540 5.72 36.53 -2.09
C THR A 540 6.87 36.94 -3.02
N ALA A 541 8.05 37.26 -2.48
CA ALA A 541 9.22 37.65 -3.28
C ALA A 541 9.67 36.50 -4.21
N LYS A 542 10.10 36.84 -5.43
CA LYS A 542 10.48 35.87 -6.48
C LYS A 542 11.79 35.16 -6.13
N ASN A 543 12.73 35.91 -5.58
CA ASN A 543 14.12 35.49 -5.44
C ASN A 543 14.44 34.81 -4.10
N ILE A 544 13.46 34.69 -3.21
CA ILE A 544 13.60 33.99 -1.93
C ILE A 544 13.12 32.53 -2.05
N LEU A 545 13.47 31.71 -1.06
CA LEU A 545 12.91 30.37 -0.87
C LEU A 545 11.87 30.42 0.25
N THR A 546 10.59 30.33 -0.11
CA THR A 546 9.45 30.33 0.81
C THR A 546 9.09 28.90 1.19
N VAL A 547 8.98 28.62 2.49
CA VAL A 547 8.84 27.26 3.03
C VAL A 547 7.52 27.10 3.78
N GLY A 548 6.67 26.18 3.30
CA GLY A 548 5.45 25.75 3.99
C GLY A 548 5.71 24.63 5.02
N ALA A 549 4.70 24.34 5.85
CA ALA A 549 4.79 23.38 6.94
C ALA A 549 3.95 22.13 6.67
N VAL A 550 4.56 20.97 6.86
CA VAL A 550 3.89 19.66 6.89
C VAL A 550 3.92 19.05 8.28
N GLU A 551 3.06 18.07 8.49
CA GLU A 551 3.06 17.20 9.67
C GLU A 551 4.34 16.35 9.75
N ASP A 552 4.65 15.86 10.95
CA ASP A 552 5.83 15.03 11.20
C ASP A 552 5.76 13.67 10.48
N ILE A 553 6.84 13.29 9.77
CA ILE A 553 6.98 12.01 9.09
C ILE A 553 7.94 11.11 9.88
N VAL A 554 7.37 10.40 10.86
CA VAL A 554 8.11 9.55 11.80
C VAL A 554 8.69 8.32 11.09
N GLY A 555 9.90 8.46 10.54
CA GLY A 555 10.59 7.42 9.77
C GLY A 555 11.26 7.93 8.50
N GLY A 556 10.99 9.18 8.11
CA GLY A 556 11.38 9.72 6.81
C GLY A 556 10.33 9.45 5.74
N TYR A 557 10.52 10.09 4.59
CA TYR A 557 9.62 10.00 3.45
C TYR A 557 9.62 8.60 2.83
N GLU A 558 8.42 8.04 2.57
CA GLU A 558 8.24 6.76 1.85
C GLU A 558 7.44 6.91 0.54
N TYR A 559 6.41 7.76 0.50
CA TYR A 559 5.57 7.98 -0.69
C TYR A 559 4.80 9.33 -0.64
N PRO A 560 4.35 9.89 -1.79
CA PRO A 560 3.84 11.27 -1.85
C PRO A 560 2.65 11.59 -0.94
N ASN A 561 1.66 10.70 -0.89
CA ASN A 561 0.45 10.89 -0.07
C ASN A 561 0.70 10.86 1.44
N GLN A 562 1.89 10.45 1.89
CA GLN A 562 2.29 10.53 3.29
C GLN A 562 2.52 11.98 3.74
N VAL A 563 2.88 12.87 2.81
CA VAL A 563 3.15 14.28 3.08
C VAL A 563 1.82 15.00 3.30
N GLN A 564 1.54 15.36 4.55
CA GLN A 564 0.30 16.03 4.95
C GLN A 564 0.58 17.48 5.33
N LEU A 565 -0.08 18.43 4.67
CA LEU A 565 0.07 19.84 4.98
C LEU A 565 -0.45 20.13 6.39
N ALA A 566 0.32 20.86 7.20
CA ALA A 566 -0.13 21.31 8.50
C ALA A 566 -1.34 22.26 8.33
N SER A 567 -2.35 22.15 9.20
CA SER A 567 -3.64 22.84 9.00
C SER A 567 -3.52 24.36 8.86
N PHE A 568 -2.53 24.94 9.56
CA PHE A 568 -2.24 26.38 9.60
C PHE A 568 -1.36 26.86 8.42
N SER A 569 -0.64 25.97 7.72
CA SER A 569 0.37 26.39 6.76
C SER A 569 -0.25 27.17 5.61
N SER A 570 0.17 28.41 5.42
CA SER A 570 -0.25 29.23 4.27
C SER A 570 0.18 28.60 2.94
N GLY A 571 -0.67 28.73 1.93
CA GLY A 571 -0.49 28.19 0.58
C GLY A 571 -0.87 29.23 -0.47
N GLY A 572 -0.27 29.12 -1.66
CA GLY A 572 -0.51 30.00 -2.79
C GLY A 572 -1.76 29.55 -3.55
N PRO A 573 -1.83 29.75 -4.89
CA PRO A 573 -0.90 30.54 -5.69
C PRO A 573 -0.93 32.00 -5.23
N LEU A 574 0.03 32.80 -5.69
CA LEU A 574 0.00 34.25 -5.50
C LEU A 574 -1.00 34.91 -6.47
N ASP A 575 -1.37 36.18 -6.27
CA ASP A 575 -2.32 36.93 -7.13
C ASP A 575 -1.95 36.87 -8.63
N ASP A 576 -0.65 36.95 -8.92
CA ASP A 576 -0.10 36.91 -10.26
C ASP A 576 -0.01 35.48 -10.85
N GLY A 577 -0.33 34.46 -10.03
CA GLY A 577 -0.41 33.06 -10.39
C GLY A 577 0.84 32.24 -10.09
N ARG A 578 1.87 32.84 -9.48
CA ARG A 578 3.14 32.16 -9.16
C ARG A 578 2.96 31.04 -8.13
N ILE A 579 3.79 30.01 -8.26
CA ILE A 579 3.84 28.86 -7.34
C ILE A 579 4.51 29.28 -6.03
N LYS A 580 3.75 29.25 -4.93
CA LYS A 580 4.24 29.38 -3.55
C LYS A 580 3.41 28.49 -2.60
N PRO A 581 3.98 27.98 -1.49
CA PRO A 581 5.41 28.04 -1.12
C PRO A 581 6.28 27.38 -2.20
N ASP A 582 7.59 27.62 -2.19
CA ASP A 582 8.46 26.96 -3.17
C ASP A 582 8.60 25.47 -2.83
N ILE A 583 8.73 25.14 -1.55
CA ILE A 583 8.82 23.77 -1.01
C ILE A 583 8.19 23.71 0.38
N VAL A 584 8.05 22.50 0.92
CA VAL A 584 7.62 22.27 2.31
C VAL A 584 8.65 21.50 3.14
N ALA A 585 8.54 21.62 4.46
CA ALA A 585 9.29 20.85 5.45
C ALA A 585 8.46 20.68 6.74
N ASN A 586 8.92 19.82 7.67
CA ASN A 586 8.22 19.62 8.94
C ASN A 586 8.12 20.94 9.72
N GLY A 587 6.89 21.33 10.09
CA GLY A 587 6.63 22.51 10.91
C GLY A 587 5.81 22.23 12.17
N THR A 588 5.63 20.96 12.55
CA THR A 588 4.74 20.57 13.64
C THR A 588 5.49 19.90 14.79
N GLY A 589 5.45 20.51 15.98
CA GLY A 589 5.95 19.91 17.21
C GLY A 589 7.47 19.86 17.32
N LEU A 590 8.21 20.71 16.60
CA LEU A 590 9.68 20.69 16.58
C LEU A 590 10.25 21.06 17.95
N TYR A 591 11.01 20.15 18.55
CA TYR A 591 11.64 20.31 19.86
C TYR A 591 13.00 21.00 19.76
N SER A 592 13.18 22.18 20.34
CA SER A 592 14.43 22.96 20.23
C SER A 592 14.72 23.75 21.52
N CYS A 593 15.81 24.53 21.48
CA CYS A 593 16.30 25.36 22.58
C CYS A 593 15.28 26.45 22.94
N LEU A 594 15.13 26.77 24.22
CA LEU A 594 14.32 27.89 24.69
C LEU A 594 15.16 28.91 25.48
N GLU A 595 14.58 30.09 25.67
CA GLU A 595 15.24 31.24 26.23
C GLU A 595 15.10 31.37 27.75
N GLN A 596 14.44 30.48 28.50
CA GLN A 596 14.26 30.72 29.94
C GLN A 596 15.53 30.38 30.76
N SER A 597 16.32 29.40 30.33
CA SER A 597 17.59 29.02 30.97
C SER A 597 18.57 28.42 29.96
N ASP A 598 19.82 28.17 30.36
CA ASP A 598 20.84 27.58 29.47
C ASP A 598 20.64 26.07 29.21
N THR A 599 19.62 25.46 29.82
CA THR A 599 19.25 24.05 29.68
C THR A 599 17.75 23.89 29.36
N ASP A 600 17.13 24.93 28.80
CA ASP A 600 15.68 24.98 28.57
C ASP A 600 15.31 24.55 27.15
N TYR A 601 14.23 23.79 27.01
CA TYR A 601 13.82 23.22 25.74
C TYR A 601 12.30 23.09 25.65
N GLY A 602 11.76 23.12 24.44
CA GLY A 602 10.34 22.91 24.20
C GLY A 602 9.99 22.76 22.72
N SER A 603 8.74 22.39 22.47
CA SER A 603 8.22 22.19 21.11
C SER A 603 7.38 23.37 20.66
N TYR A 604 7.61 23.84 19.43
CA TYR A 604 6.77 24.85 18.75
C TYR A 604 6.16 24.29 17.45
N TRP A 605 5.15 25.00 16.95
CA TRP A 605 4.43 24.70 15.71
C TRP A 605 4.39 25.96 14.86
N GLY A 606 4.59 25.82 13.56
CA GLY A 606 4.51 26.91 12.61
C GLY A 606 5.40 26.68 11.38
N THR A 607 5.12 27.39 10.30
CA THR A 607 6.07 27.54 9.18
C THR A 607 7.38 28.17 9.64
N SER A 608 7.36 28.90 10.76
CA SER A 608 8.52 29.38 11.49
C SER A 608 9.50 28.29 11.95
N MET A 609 9.05 27.04 12.04
CA MET A 609 9.86 25.86 12.39
C MET A 609 10.32 25.09 11.14
N ALA A 610 9.52 25.11 10.07
CA ALA A 610 9.87 24.50 8.78
C ALA A 610 11.00 25.25 8.06
N ALA A 611 10.92 26.58 8.00
CA ALA A 611 11.95 27.42 7.37
C ALA A 611 13.37 27.23 7.94
N PRO A 612 13.62 27.22 9.27
CA PRO A 612 14.94 26.99 9.81
C PRO A 612 15.44 25.56 9.63
N SER A 613 14.53 24.56 9.55
CA SER A 613 14.91 23.21 9.14
C SER A 613 15.54 23.27 7.74
N VAL A 614 14.85 23.89 6.78
CA VAL A 614 15.35 24.05 5.41
C VAL A 614 16.66 24.85 5.36
N ALA A 615 16.74 25.99 6.05
CA ALA A 615 17.94 26.85 6.02
C ALA A 615 19.17 26.13 6.59
N GLY A 616 19.01 25.38 7.68
CA GLY A 616 20.09 24.58 8.25
C GLY A 616 20.50 23.42 7.33
N SER A 617 19.54 22.73 6.71
CA SER A 617 19.82 21.64 5.76
C SER A 617 20.50 22.13 4.49
N LEU A 618 20.07 23.26 3.93
CA LEU A 618 20.73 23.91 2.78
C LEU A 618 22.13 24.41 3.11
N THR A 619 22.42 24.71 4.38
CA THR A 619 23.79 25.01 4.83
C THR A 619 24.71 23.80 4.65
N LEU A 620 24.22 22.57 4.87
CA LEU A 620 24.96 21.35 4.58
C LEU A 620 25.11 21.10 3.08
N VAL A 621 24.04 21.29 2.30
CA VAL A 621 24.09 21.18 0.82
C VAL A 621 25.14 22.13 0.25
N ARG A 622 25.16 23.37 0.73
CA ARG A 622 26.16 24.37 0.35
C ARG A 622 27.58 23.98 0.80
N GLN A 623 27.74 23.47 2.02
CA GLN A 623 29.03 22.95 2.51
C GLN A 623 29.59 21.90 1.55
N HIS A 624 28.75 20.96 1.14
CA HIS A 624 29.13 19.89 0.22
C HIS A 624 29.50 20.42 -1.16
N TYR A 625 28.68 21.31 -1.71
CA TYR A 625 28.96 21.95 -2.99
C TYR A 625 30.29 22.71 -2.98
N GLU A 626 30.53 23.55 -1.97
CA GLU A 626 31.78 24.32 -1.85
C GLU A 626 32.99 23.41 -1.67
N THR A 627 32.82 22.25 -1.02
CA THR A 627 33.89 21.25 -0.85
C THR A 627 34.18 20.48 -2.14
N PHE A 628 33.14 20.15 -2.90
CA PHE A 628 33.24 19.29 -4.08
C PHE A 628 33.62 20.08 -5.36
N VAL A 629 33.03 21.27 -5.53
CA VAL A 629 33.17 22.10 -6.75
C VAL A 629 34.21 23.23 -6.57
N ASP A 630 34.68 23.49 -5.34
CA ASP A 630 35.66 24.55 -5.00
C ASP A 630 35.20 25.98 -5.39
N THR A 631 33.89 26.23 -5.33
CA THR A 631 33.27 27.55 -5.53
C THR A 631 31.96 27.66 -4.77
N SER A 632 31.52 28.89 -4.48
CA SER A 632 30.19 29.13 -3.91
C SER A 632 29.10 29.00 -4.96
N ILE A 633 28.06 28.23 -4.62
CA ILE A 633 26.83 28.12 -5.41
C ILE A 633 26.03 29.42 -5.37
N ARG A 634 25.41 29.84 -6.48
CA ARG A 634 24.49 30.99 -6.49
C ARG A 634 23.18 30.65 -5.80
N ALA A 635 22.53 31.67 -5.24
CA ALA A 635 21.25 31.55 -4.55
C ALA A 635 20.15 30.96 -5.44
N ALA A 636 20.04 31.42 -6.69
CA ALA A 636 19.09 30.89 -7.66
C ALA A 636 19.32 29.40 -7.95
N THR A 637 20.58 28.97 -8.06
CA THR A 637 20.96 27.58 -8.32
C THR A 637 20.73 26.72 -7.10
N LEU A 638 21.02 27.20 -5.88
CA LEU A 638 20.72 26.49 -4.64
C LEU A 638 19.21 26.32 -4.43
N LYS A 639 18.41 27.36 -4.73
CA LYS A 639 16.94 27.29 -4.77
C LYS A 639 16.47 26.27 -5.81
N GLY A 640 17.01 26.34 -7.02
CA GLY A 640 16.69 25.42 -8.11
C GLY A 640 17.07 23.99 -7.79
N LEU A 641 18.19 23.75 -7.12
CA LEU A 641 18.63 22.42 -6.67
C LEU A 641 17.67 21.86 -5.62
N ALA A 642 17.29 22.65 -4.61
CA ALA A 642 16.33 22.24 -3.60
C ALA A 642 14.97 21.84 -4.20
N ILE A 643 14.51 22.57 -5.22
CA ILE A 643 13.30 22.29 -6.01
C ILE A 643 13.50 21.05 -6.89
N HIS A 644 14.64 20.93 -7.56
CA HIS A 644 14.94 19.83 -8.47
C HIS A 644 14.97 18.48 -7.75
N THR A 645 15.45 18.46 -6.50
CA THR A 645 15.60 17.22 -5.72
C THR A 645 14.51 17.01 -4.69
N ALA A 646 13.49 17.87 -4.64
CA ALA A 646 12.34 17.69 -3.75
C ALA A 646 11.62 16.36 -4.03
N ASP A 647 11.19 15.71 -2.95
CA ASP A 647 10.29 14.57 -3.01
C ASP A 647 8.88 15.04 -3.39
N GLU A 648 8.23 14.28 -4.26
CA GLU A 648 6.85 14.54 -4.67
C GLU A 648 5.90 14.52 -3.46
N ALA A 649 4.89 15.37 -3.45
CA ALA A 649 4.01 15.54 -2.30
C ALA A 649 2.55 15.73 -2.72
N GLY A 650 1.64 15.05 -2.04
CA GLY A 650 0.21 15.13 -2.34
C GLY A 650 -0.25 14.14 -3.43
N SER A 651 -1.45 14.39 -3.95
CA SER A 651 -2.19 13.42 -4.79
C SER A 651 -1.94 13.55 -6.29
N HIS A 652 -1.21 14.58 -6.72
CA HIS A 652 -0.92 14.85 -8.12
C HIS A 652 0.59 15.04 -8.28
N ASN A 653 1.15 14.57 -9.40
CA ASN A 653 2.55 14.81 -9.71
C ASN A 653 2.78 16.24 -10.20
N GLY A 654 3.97 16.78 -9.93
CA GLY A 654 4.36 18.13 -10.28
C GLY A 654 3.94 19.15 -9.21
N PRO A 655 4.20 20.44 -9.46
CA PRO A 655 3.98 21.44 -8.44
C PRO A 655 2.50 21.62 -8.11
N ASP A 656 2.22 22.10 -6.90
CA ASP A 656 0.89 22.58 -6.51
C ASP A 656 0.98 23.79 -5.58
N TYR A 657 -0.18 24.33 -5.20
CA TYR A 657 -0.26 25.53 -4.37
C TYR A 657 -0.04 25.29 -2.86
N LYS A 658 -0.09 24.04 -2.41
CA LYS A 658 0.02 23.64 -1.01
C LYS A 658 1.45 23.29 -0.66
N PHE A 659 2.05 22.42 -1.45
CA PHE A 659 3.35 21.83 -1.25
C PHE A 659 4.44 22.50 -2.10
N GLY A 660 4.06 23.38 -3.03
CA GLY A 660 5.00 23.98 -3.97
C GLY A 660 5.51 22.92 -4.92
N TRP A 661 6.83 22.84 -5.04
CA TRP A 661 7.52 21.81 -5.82
C TRP A 661 7.76 20.50 -5.06
N GLY A 662 7.32 20.40 -3.80
CA GLY A 662 7.38 19.18 -3.01
C GLY A 662 8.07 19.33 -1.65
N LEU A 663 8.33 18.19 -1.01
CA LEU A 663 9.01 18.08 0.26
C LEU A 663 10.54 18.17 0.06
N MET A 664 11.22 19.01 0.85
CA MET A 664 12.68 19.11 0.77
C MET A 664 13.35 17.74 0.98
N ASN A 665 14.30 17.38 0.12
CA ASN A 665 15.18 16.22 0.34
C ASN A 665 16.65 16.63 0.27
N THR A 666 17.32 16.58 1.43
CA THR A 666 18.70 17.02 1.61
C THR A 666 19.69 16.00 1.02
N GLU A 667 19.41 14.72 1.20
CA GLU A 667 20.26 13.64 0.70
C GLU A 667 20.31 13.65 -0.83
N LYS A 668 19.16 13.73 -1.51
CA LYS A 668 19.10 13.81 -2.98
C LYS A 668 19.85 15.01 -3.53
N ALA A 669 19.79 16.16 -2.86
CA ALA A 669 20.56 17.35 -3.24
C ALA A 669 22.08 17.10 -3.15
N VAL A 670 22.55 16.47 -2.07
CA VAL A 670 23.97 16.13 -1.84
C VAL A 670 24.44 15.04 -2.81
N THR A 671 23.62 14.02 -3.05
CA THR A 671 23.91 12.94 -4.01
C THR A 671 24.06 13.50 -5.43
N LEU A 672 23.13 14.34 -5.89
CA LEU A 672 23.22 14.98 -7.20
C LEU A 672 24.53 15.74 -7.39
N ILE A 673 24.98 16.49 -6.38
CA ILE A 673 26.25 17.22 -6.42
C ILE A 673 27.44 16.23 -6.51
N THR A 674 27.36 15.10 -5.81
CA THR A 674 28.42 14.07 -5.80
C THR A 674 28.53 13.36 -7.15
N GLU A 675 27.40 13.19 -7.84
CA GLU A 675 27.27 12.46 -9.10
C GLU A 675 27.34 13.36 -10.34
N LEU A 676 27.77 14.63 -10.19
CA LEU A 676 27.94 15.54 -11.32
C LEU A 676 28.81 14.93 -12.43
N GLY A 677 28.26 14.89 -13.65
CA GLY A 677 28.85 14.28 -14.85
C GLY A 677 28.40 12.85 -15.14
N ASP A 678 27.66 12.19 -14.23
CA ASP A 678 27.12 10.83 -14.41
C ASP A 678 25.58 10.86 -14.46
N GLY A 679 25.05 11.42 -15.56
CA GLY A 679 23.60 11.65 -15.70
C GLY A 679 23.05 12.83 -14.89
N HIS A 680 23.91 13.54 -14.15
CA HIS A 680 23.57 14.71 -13.36
C HIS A 680 24.42 15.90 -13.80
N ASP A 681 23.78 17.00 -14.20
CA ASP A 681 24.46 18.22 -14.62
C ASP A 681 23.91 19.44 -13.87
N LEU A 682 24.82 20.33 -13.48
CA LEU A 682 24.50 21.60 -12.84
C LEU A 682 25.30 22.70 -13.55
N ILE A 683 24.59 23.57 -14.25
CA ILE A 683 25.16 24.60 -15.12
C ILE A 683 24.79 25.97 -14.57
N GLU A 684 25.79 26.74 -14.16
CA GLU A 684 25.63 28.16 -13.78
C GLU A 684 26.22 29.04 -14.87
N THR A 685 25.38 29.80 -15.58
CA THR A 685 25.84 30.67 -16.67
C THR A 685 24.91 31.86 -16.90
N GLU A 686 25.29 32.75 -17.81
CA GLU A 686 24.49 33.91 -18.21
C GLU A 686 23.84 33.68 -19.58
N LEU A 687 22.66 34.27 -19.77
CA LEU A 687 21.97 34.32 -21.05
C LEU A 687 22.11 35.73 -21.65
N PRO A 688 22.88 35.90 -22.75
CA PRO A 688 23.02 37.19 -23.42
C PRO A 688 21.75 37.63 -24.17
N TYR A 689 21.70 38.92 -24.49
CA TYR A 689 20.61 39.53 -25.26
C TYR A 689 20.46 38.89 -26.66
N LEU A 690 19.22 38.50 -27.02
CA LEU A 690 18.84 37.78 -28.26
C LEU A 690 19.46 36.38 -28.47
N ASP A 691 20.10 35.82 -27.45
CA ASP A 691 20.74 34.51 -27.57
C ASP A 691 19.85 33.36 -27.07
N SER A 692 20.32 32.14 -27.30
CA SER A 692 19.78 30.92 -26.71
C SER A 692 20.90 30.00 -26.31
N LEU A 693 20.81 29.42 -25.12
CA LEU A 693 21.70 28.36 -24.71
C LEU A 693 21.05 27.01 -25.03
N ASP A 694 21.72 26.22 -25.86
CA ASP A 694 21.36 24.82 -26.09
C ASP A 694 22.35 23.94 -25.34
N TYR A 695 21.85 23.24 -24.33
CA TYR A 695 22.54 22.13 -23.70
C TYR A 695 22.08 20.82 -24.35
N GLN A 696 23.01 19.96 -24.75
CA GLN A 696 22.70 18.68 -25.37
C GLN A 696 23.21 17.55 -24.52
N PHE A 697 22.40 16.52 -24.37
CA PHE A 697 22.79 15.26 -23.75
C PHE A 697 22.21 14.10 -24.55
N THR A 698 22.81 12.94 -24.43
CA THR A 698 22.29 11.70 -25.03
C THR A 698 21.61 10.92 -23.93
N SER A 699 20.30 10.76 -24.01
CA SER A 699 19.63 9.75 -23.21
C SER A 699 19.84 8.38 -23.85
N LEU A 700 20.12 7.39 -23.02
CA LEU A 700 20.15 5.99 -23.44
C LEU A 700 18.75 5.35 -23.40
N GLY A 701 17.75 6.12 -22.96
CA GLY A 701 16.34 5.80 -22.93
C GLY A 701 15.91 5.17 -21.61
N ALA A 702 14.60 5.07 -21.42
CA ALA A 702 13.96 4.30 -20.36
C ALA A 702 14.21 4.77 -18.91
N ASP A 703 14.87 5.90 -18.74
CA ASP A 703 15.00 6.58 -17.47
C ASP A 703 14.20 7.89 -17.43
N PRO A 704 13.77 8.32 -16.24
CA PRO A 704 13.19 9.64 -16.05
C PRO A 704 14.22 10.72 -16.37
N PHE A 705 13.70 11.82 -16.89
CA PHE A 705 14.47 13.04 -17.11
C PHE A 705 13.81 14.19 -16.37
N ARG A 706 14.62 15.05 -15.77
CA ARG A 706 14.19 16.30 -15.17
C ARG A 706 15.16 17.40 -15.57
N ALA A 707 14.64 18.56 -15.96
CA ALA A 707 15.42 19.79 -16.05
C ALA A 707 14.72 20.87 -15.24
N THR A 708 15.47 21.59 -14.41
CA THR A 708 14.99 22.73 -13.62
C THR A 708 15.86 23.94 -13.91
N LEU A 709 15.22 24.99 -14.44
CA LEU A 709 15.79 26.30 -14.67
C LEU A 709 15.36 27.23 -13.53
N SER A 710 16.29 27.96 -12.93
CA SER A 710 15.99 28.91 -11.85
C SER A 710 16.88 30.15 -11.96
N TRP A 711 16.31 31.34 -11.78
CA TRP A 711 17.06 32.59 -11.85
C TRP A 711 16.60 33.62 -10.79
N SER A 712 17.55 34.45 -10.36
CA SER A 712 17.24 35.65 -9.57
C SER A 712 16.77 36.74 -10.52
N ASP A 713 15.46 36.95 -10.60
CA ASP A 713 14.80 37.88 -11.49
C ASP A 713 14.95 39.34 -11.00
N PRO A 714 15.09 40.35 -11.87
CA PRO A 714 15.05 41.74 -11.42
C PRO A 714 13.76 42.06 -10.64
N PRO A 715 13.80 43.02 -9.70
CA PRO A 715 12.64 43.35 -8.89
C PRO A 715 11.45 43.81 -9.75
N GLY A 716 10.27 43.27 -9.46
CA GLY A 716 9.02 43.63 -10.13
C GLY A 716 8.60 45.09 -9.86
N THR A 717 7.53 45.51 -10.52
CA THR A 717 6.92 46.82 -10.28
C THR A 717 5.60 46.64 -9.52
N PRO A 718 5.54 46.93 -8.21
CA PRO A 718 4.32 46.87 -7.43
C PRO A 718 3.21 47.70 -8.05
N VAL A 719 2.01 47.14 -8.07
CA VAL A 719 0.81 47.82 -8.56
C VAL A 719 0.08 48.55 -7.42
N THR A 720 -0.98 49.28 -7.77
CA THR A 720 -1.83 49.91 -6.75
C THR A 720 -2.56 48.82 -5.97
N PRO A 721 -2.66 48.91 -4.63
CA PRO A 721 -3.43 47.95 -3.82
C PRO A 721 -4.84 47.71 -4.35
N SER A 722 -5.18 46.44 -4.55
CA SER A 722 -6.51 45.92 -4.91
C SER A 722 -6.55 44.44 -4.56
N ILE A 723 -7.74 43.84 -4.48
CA ILE A 723 -7.89 42.38 -4.37
C ILE A 723 -7.41 41.70 -5.66
N ASP A 724 -6.62 40.65 -5.50
CA ASP A 724 -6.10 39.70 -6.51
C ASP A 724 -5.63 40.33 -7.84
N PRO A 725 -4.74 41.34 -7.84
CA PRO A 725 -4.20 41.92 -9.06
C PRO A 725 -3.44 40.87 -9.87
N GLY A 726 -3.97 40.55 -11.06
CA GLY A 726 -3.36 39.57 -11.97
C GLY A 726 -2.15 40.07 -12.77
N ASP A 727 -1.56 41.21 -12.41
CA ASP A 727 -0.38 41.78 -13.07
C ASP A 727 0.83 40.88 -12.84
N ILE A 728 1.54 40.52 -13.91
CA ILE A 728 2.71 39.64 -13.83
C ILE A 728 3.88 40.37 -13.19
N MET A 729 4.45 39.81 -12.13
CA MET A 729 5.60 40.40 -11.45
C MET A 729 6.94 39.98 -12.04
N LEU A 730 6.97 38.94 -12.88
CA LEU A 730 8.16 38.48 -13.61
C LEU A 730 8.67 39.57 -14.57
N VAL A 731 9.98 39.82 -14.57
CA VAL A 731 10.62 40.87 -15.38
C VAL A 731 11.41 40.27 -16.54
N HIS A 732 12.31 39.34 -16.26
CA HIS A 732 13.01 38.55 -17.27
C HIS A 732 12.31 37.19 -17.41
N ASP A 733 11.62 37.02 -18.54
CA ASP A 733 10.91 35.80 -18.91
C ASP A 733 11.88 34.86 -19.63
N LEU A 734 12.46 33.91 -18.88
CA LEU A 734 13.34 32.86 -19.40
C LEU A 734 12.53 31.60 -19.65
N ASP A 735 12.74 30.99 -20.82
CA ASP A 735 12.02 29.83 -21.32
C ASP A 735 12.90 28.59 -21.36
N LEU A 736 12.53 27.55 -20.61
CA LEU A 736 13.04 26.19 -20.70
C LEU A 736 12.19 25.40 -21.69
N ARG A 737 12.86 24.77 -22.67
CA ARG A 737 12.25 23.79 -23.57
C ARG A 737 13.14 22.58 -23.67
N VAL A 738 12.55 21.39 -23.73
CA VAL A 738 13.30 20.16 -23.96
C VAL A 738 12.82 19.55 -25.26
N ILE A 739 13.72 19.38 -26.21
CA ILE A 739 13.46 18.85 -27.53
C ILE A 739 13.94 17.40 -27.54
N ASP A 740 13.03 16.47 -27.78
CA ASP A 740 13.34 15.05 -27.82
C ASP A 740 14.01 14.64 -29.16
N PRO A 741 14.51 13.39 -29.28
CA PRO A 741 15.13 12.89 -30.50
C PRO A 741 14.21 12.89 -31.74
N ASN A 742 12.89 12.90 -31.53
CA ASN A 742 11.87 12.94 -32.59
C ASN A 742 11.49 14.38 -33.00
N GLY A 743 12.01 15.39 -32.30
CA GLY A 743 11.69 16.81 -32.49
C GLY A 743 10.44 17.29 -31.74
N GLN A 744 9.87 16.48 -30.84
CA GLN A 744 8.81 16.91 -29.94
C GLN A 744 9.36 17.89 -28.90
N VAL A 745 8.62 18.97 -28.64
CA VAL A 745 8.96 19.97 -27.63
C VAL A 745 8.16 19.71 -26.37
N HIS A 746 8.86 19.50 -25.26
CA HIS A 746 8.31 19.40 -23.91
C HIS A 746 8.36 20.77 -23.22
N PHE A 747 7.26 21.11 -22.55
CA PHE A 747 7.02 22.39 -21.89
C PHE A 747 7.10 22.25 -20.36
N PRO A 748 7.47 23.32 -19.65
CA PRO A 748 7.54 23.30 -18.20
C PRO A 748 6.15 23.21 -17.56
N TYR A 749 6.11 22.82 -16.29
CA TYR A 749 4.89 22.87 -15.47
C TYR A 749 4.42 24.31 -15.21
N LYS A 750 3.11 24.45 -15.05
CA LYS A 750 2.43 25.65 -14.52
C LYS A 750 1.11 25.29 -13.85
N LEU A 751 0.63 26.18 -12.98
CA LEU A 751 -0.67 26.03 -12.29
C LEU A 751 -1.82 26.70 -13.03
N ASN A 752 -3.03 26.22 -12.76
CA ASN A 752 -4.26 26.95 -13.06
C ASN A 752 -4.58 27.90 -11.92
N LYS A 753 -4.27 29.19 -12.08
CA LYS A 753 -4.51 30.18 -11.03
C LYS A 753 -5.98 30.36 -10.63
N PHE A 754 -6.92 30.05 -11.52
CA PHE A 754 -8.36 30.22 -11.26
C PHE A 754 -8.99 29.02 -10.56
N ASP A 755 -8.31 27.87 -10.57
CA ASP A 755 -8.70 26.68 -9.84
C ASP A 755 -7.43 25.95 -9.39
N PRO A 756 -6.83 26.39 -8.27
CA PRO A 756 -5.58 25.84 -7.80
C PRO A 756 -5.71 24.39 -7.31
N THR A 757 -6.94 23.84 -7.19
CA THR A 757 -7.15 22.45 -6.77
C THR A 757 -6.85 21.42 -7.86
N GLN A 758 -6.70 21.86 -9.11
CA GLN A 758 -6.36 21.00 -10.24
C GLN A 758 -4.87 20.64 -10.25
N ALA A 759 -4.55 19.47 -10.81
CA ALA A 759 -3.17 19.08 -11.08
C ALA A 759 -2.46 20.11 -11.97
N ALA A 760 -1.16 20.30 -11.76
CA ALA A 760 -0.34 21.07 -12.69
C ALA A 760 -0.41 20.49 -14.10
N PHE A 761 -0.29 21.36 -15.09
CA PHE A 761 -0.23 20.99 -16.50
C PHE A 761 1.02 21.60 -17.13
N THR A 762 1.44 21.07 -18.26
CA THR A 762 2.60 21.61 -18.99
C THR A 762 2.16 22.65 -20.01
N GLY A 763 2.96 23.70 -20.17
CA GLY A 763 2.67 24.75 -21.12
C GLY A 763 3.69 25.88 -21.03
N ASP A 764 3.43 26.94 -21.79
CA ASP A 764 4.27 28.13 -21.73
C ASP A 764 4.10 28.82 -20.36
N ASN A 765 5.15 28.79 -19.53
CA ASN A 765 5.19 29.52 -18.28
C ASN A 765 5.74 30.92 -18.55
N ILE A 766 5.04 31.94 -18.04
CA ILE A 766 5.35 33.36 -18.25
C ILE A 766 5.29 34.13 -16.92
N ILE A 767 5.26 33.39 -15.80
CA ILE A 767 4.86 33.88 -14.49
C ILE A 767 5.92 33.53 -13.44
N ASP A 768 6.45 32.30 -13.45
CA ASP A 768 7.42 31.83 -12.48
C ASP A 768 8.86 32.11 -12.91
N ASN A 769 9.74 32.42 -11.94
CA ASN A 769 11.20 32.48 -12.14
C ASN A 769 11.91 31.15 -11.89
N VAL A 770 11.12 30.06 -11.87
CA VAL A 770 11.57 28.68 -11.84
C VAL A 770 10.72 27.89 -12.82
N GLU A 771 11.36 27.20 -13.75
CA GLU A 771 10.69 26.32 -14.70
C GLU A 771 11.24 24.90 -14.58
N GLN A 772 10.36 23.90 -14.54
CA GLN A 772 10.76 22.49 -14.52
C GLN A 772 10.04 21.71 -15.61
N VAL A 773 10.83 20.96 -16.40
CA VAL A 773 10.33 19.95 -17.34
C VAL A 773 10.66 18.58 -16.78
N PHE A 774 9.65 17.71 -16.67
CA PHE A 774 9.81 16.31 -16.31
C PHE A 774 9.32 15.43 -17.47
N ILE A 775 10.10 14.41 -17.81
CA ILE A 775 9.73 13.37 -18.76
C ILE A 775 9.85 12.05 -18.00
N GLY A 776 8.72 11.38 -17.78
CA GLY A 776 8.70 10.16 -16.97
C GLY A 776 9.62 9.07 -17.51
N LEU A 777 9.71 8.93 -18.83
CA LEU A 777 10.66 8.03 -19.50
C LEU A 777 11.15 8.65 -20.79
N THR A 778 12.46 8.77 -20.90
CA THR A 778 13.10 9.24 -22.14
C THR A 778 13.15 8.13 -23.19
N THR A 779 13.24 8.52 -24.46
CA THR A 779 13.55 7.60 -25.56
C THR A 779 15.04 7.66 -25.86
N PRO A 780 15.67 6.58 -26.34
CA PRO A 780 17.08 6.62 -26.70
C PRO A 780 17.35 7.68 -27.79
N GLY A 781 18.31 8.57 -27.55
CA GLY A 781 18.74 9.56 -28.53
C GLY A 781 19.19 10.88 -27.92
N ASN A 782 19.47 11.84 -28.80
CA ASN A 782 19.98 13.15 -28.40
C ASN A 782 18.83 14.09 -28.06
N TYR A 783 18.82 14.58 -26.82
CA TYR A 783 17.93 15.62 -26.35
C TYR A 783 18.63 16.98 -26.42
N THR A 784 17.85 18.03 -26.64
CA THR A 784 18.32 19.41 -26.49
C THR A 784 17.50 20.12 -25.41
N VAL A 785 18.14 20.46 -24.30
CA VAL A 785 17.62 21.36 -23.28
C VAL A 785 17.98 22.77 -23.68
N ARG A 786 16.98 23.54 -24.11
CA ARG A 786 17.13 24.90 -24.60
C ARG A 786 16.63 25.88 -23.56
N VAL A 787 17.48 26.84 -23.23
CA VAL A 787 17.13 28.04 -22.44
C VAL A 787 17.12 29.25 -23.38
N LYS A 788 15.98 29.93 -23.43
CA LYS A 788 15.76 31.17 -24.20
C LYS A 788 15.17 32.24 -23.32
N HIS A 789 14.92 33.42 -23.88
CA HIS A 789 14.13 34.46 -23.22
C HIS A 789 13.16 35.12 -24.20
N LYS A 790 12.13 35.74 -23.64
CA LYS A 790 11.21 36.63 -24.35
C LYS A 790 11.45 38.08 -23.96
N GLY A 791 11.04 38.98 -24.85
CA GLY A 791 11.10 40.42 -24.61
C GLY A 791 12.52 40.98 -24.66
N ILE A 792 12.76 42.03 -23.87
CA ILE A 792 14.05 42.73 -23.79
C ILE A 792 14.60 42.52 -22.39
N LEU A 793 15.67 41.75 -22.27
CA LEU A 793 16.45 41.67 -21.03
C LEU A 793 17.05 43.05 -20.71
N GLN A 794 16.89 43.51 -19.47
CA GLN A 794 17.42 44.79 -18.99
C GLN A 794 18.96 44.72 -18.77
N ALA A 795 19.47 43.51 -18.54
CA ALA A 795 20.88 43.14 -18.45
C ALA A 795 21.03 41.63 -18.75
N GLU A 796 22.26 41.13 -18.90
CA GLU A 796 22.52 39.68 -18.98
C GLU A 796 21.95 39.00 -17.73
N GLN A 797 21.17 37.92 -17.93
CA GLN A 797 20.52 37.21 -16.82
C GLN A 797 21.28 35.92 -16.51
N PHE A 798 21.79 35.83 -15.29
CA PHE A 798 22.35 34.57 -14.79
C PHE A 798 21.26 33.62 -14.34
N PHE A 799 21.47 32.33 -14.59
CA PHE A 799 20.57 31.26 -14.19
C PHE A 799 21.35 30.01 -13.77
N GLY A 800 20.70 29.17 -12.98
CA GLY A 800 21.10 27.78 -12.74
C GLY A 800 20.21 26.85 -13.54
N LEU A 801 20.81 25.93 -14.30
CA LEU A 801 20.13 24.83 -14.97
C LEU A 801 20.62 23.51 -14.36
N ILE A 802 19.70 22.80 -13.70
CA ILE A 802 19.93 21.48 -13.11
C ILE A 802 19.26 20.46 -14.02
N VAL A 803 20.00 19.46 -14.50
CA VAL A 803 19.51 18.41 -15.39
C VAL A 803 19.85 17.05 -14.80
N THR A 804 18.86 16.17 -14.73
CA THR A 804 19.05 14.76 -14.42
C THR A 804 18.45 13.92 -15.53
N TYR A 805 19.21 12.91 -15.95
CA TYR A 805 18.83 11.96 -16.97
C TYR A 805 19.48 10.62 -16.68
N GLY A 806 18.83 9.55 -17.12
CA GLY A 806 19.45 8.26 -17.13
C GLY A 806 20.66 8.17 -18.03
N ALA A 807 21.75 7.69 -17.46
CA ALA A 807 22.94 7.25 -18.17
C ALA A 807 23.00 5.70 -18.27
N SER A 808 21.93 5.00 -17.88
CA SER A 808 21.82 3.54 -18.02
C SER A 808 21.57 3.15 -19.46
N VAL A 809 22.39 2.27 -20.03
CA VAL A 809 22.02 1.60 -21.29
C VAL A 809 20.99 0.54 -20.92
N PRO A 810 19.78 0.52 -21.51
CA PRO A 810 18.87 -0.60 -21.34
C PRO A 810 19.58 -1.90 -21.70
N GLU A 811 19.75 -2.79 -20.73
CA GLU A 811 20.41 -4.07 -20.90
C GLU A 811 19.40 -5.18 -21.19
N MET A 812 19.87 -6.23 -21.87
CA MET A 812 19.11 -7.47 -21.96
C MET A 812 19.55 -8.40 -20.84
N ILE A 813 18.66 -8.60 -19.87
CA ILE A 813 18.85 -9.47 -18.73
C ILE A 813 18.29 -10.85 -19.08
N HIS A 814 19.17 -11.85 -19.08
CA HIS A 814 18.83 -13.21 -19.48
C HIS A 814 18.34 -14.05 -18.30
N VAL A 815 17.22 -14.73 -18.51
CA VAL A 815 16.63 -15.70 -17.56
C VAL A 815 16.57 -17.07 -18.22
N THR A 816 17.04 -18.11 -17.52
CA THR A 816 16.95 -19.50 -18.00
C THR A 816 16.66 -20.45 -16.84
N PRO A 817 15.98 -21.60 -17.04
CA PRO A 817 15.69 -22.54 -15.95
C PRO A 817 16.94 -23.17 -15.32
N SER A 818 18.08 -23.09 -16.01
CA SER A 818 19.39 -23.56 -15.53
C SER A 818 20.27 -22.45 -14.93
N GLY A 819 19.75 -21.24 -14.78
CA GLY A 819 20.45 -20.08 -14.23
C GLY A 819 20.72 -20.21 -12.72
N ASN A 820 21.15 -19.12 -12.09
CA ASN A 820 21.41 -19.06 -10.65
C ASN A 820 21.05 -17.70 -10.06
N ASP A 821 20.13 -17.66 -9.11
CA ASP A 821 19.69 -16.40 -8.48
C ASP A 821 20.64 -15.87 -7.39
N ASP A 822 21.51 -16.73 -6.83
CA ASP A 822 22.47 -16.32 -5.80
C ASP A 822 23.72 -15.63 -6.41
N THR A 823 24.06 -15.99 -7.66
CA THR A 823 25.30 -15.55 -8.32
C THR A 823 25.12 -15.01 -9.73
N GLY A 824 23.90 -15.06 -10.28
CA GLY A 824 23.59 -14.58 -11.63
C GLY A 824 23.86 -13.09 -11.76
N ASP A 825 24.33 -12.68 -12.94
CA ASP A 825 24.58 -11.28 -13.29
C ASP A 825 23.72 -10.83 -14.49
N GLY A 826 22.74 -11.64 -14.90
CA GLY A 826 21.88 -11.34 -16.03
C GLY A 826 22.52 -11.51 -17.41
N SER A 827 23.81 -11.83 -17.50
CA SER A 827 24.46 -12.04 -18.80
C SER A 827 24.09 -13.40 -19.43
N THR A 828 24.35 -13.55 -20.73
CA THR A 828 24.18 -14.83 -21.43
C THR A 828 25.00 -15.99 -20.84
N ASN A 829 26.12 -15.70 -20.18
CA ASN A 829 26.99 -16.73 -19.59
C ASN A 829 26.61 -17.08 -18.15
N ASN A 830 25.90 -16.20 -17.45
CA ASN A 830 25.53 -16.34 -16.05
C ASN A 830 24.12 -15.76 -15.80
N PRO A 831 23.09 -16.34 -16.45
CA PRO A 831 21.71 -15.84 -16.38
C PRO A 831 21.07 -16.11 -15.02
N PHE A 832 20.02 -15.34 -14.70
CA PHE A 832 19.16 -15.63 -13.55
C PHE A 832 18.35 -16.92 -13.77
N ALA A 833 18.01 -17.60 -12.68
CA ALA A 833 17.15 -18.79 -12.70
C ALA A 833 15.66 -18.41 -12.72
N SER A 834 15.30 -17.30 -12.06
CA SER A 834 13.92 -16.82 -11.93
C SER A 834 13.69 -15.47 -12.60
N ILE A 835 12.44 -15.23 -13.01
CA ILE A 835 12.01 -13.95 -13.59
C ILE A 835 12.02 -12.87 -12.50
N GLN A 836 11.61 -13.19 -11.27
CA GLN A 836 11.62 -12.22 -10.18
C GLN A 836 13.04 -11.74 -9.83
N ALA A 837 14.04 -12.64 -9.79
CA ALA A 837 15.41 -12.21 -9.52
C ALA A 837 15.95 -11.26 -10.61
N ALA A 838 15.57 -11.49 -11.86
CA ALA A 838 15.89 -10.56 -12.94
C ALA A 838 15.17 -9.22 -12.82
N LEU A 839 13.90 -9.20 -12.38
CA LEU A 839 13.16 -7.96 -12.12
C LEU A 839 13.74 -7.15 -10.96
N ASP A 840 14.19 -7.83 -9.90
CA ASP A 840 14.81 -7.20 -8.73
C ASP A 840 16.20 -6.63 -9.07
N PHE A 841 16.85 -7.15 -10.12
CA PHE A 841 18.13 -6.68 -10.63
C PHE A 841 18.00 -5.57 -11.69
N ALA A 842 16.93 -5.60 -12.49
CA ALA A 842 16.73 -4.72 -13.64
C ALA A 842 16.62 -3.23 -13.26
N GLY A 843 17.31 -2.39 -14.02
CA GLY A 843 17.12 -0.94 -14.04
C GLY A 843 15.94 -0.53 -14.93
N MET A 844 15.51 0.73 -14.88
CA MET A 844 14.34 1.16 -15.66
C MET A 844 14.57 0.95 -17.17
N GLY A 845 13.55 0.35 -17.82
CA GLY A 845 13.46 -0.07 -19.22
C GLY A 845 14.50 -1.02 -19.78
N ASP A 846 15.21 -1.75 -18.92
CA ASP A 846 15.83 -3.02 -19.31
C ASP A 846 14.81 -3.99 -19.93
N THR A 847 15.33 -4.93 -20.73
CA THR A 847 14.56 -6.05 -21.27
C THR A 847 14.92 -7.34 -20.56
N ILE A 848 13.95 -7.95 -19.89
CA ILE A 848 14.08 -9.29 -19.32
C ILE A 848 13.74 -10.29 -20.41
N LEU A 849 14.77 -10.95 -20.92
CA LEU A 849 14.66 -11.93 -21.99
C LEU A 849 14.69 -13.36 -21.42
N VAL A 850 13.55 -14.02 -21.50
CA VAL A 850 13.30 -15.31 -20.85
C VAL A 850 13.40 -16.45 -21.87
N ALA A 851 14.29 -17.41 -21.60
CA ALA A 851 14.46 -18.59 -22.43
C ALA A 851 13.30 -19.59 -22.25
N PRO A 852 13.02 -20.47 -23.24
CA PRO A 852 12.02 -21.52 -23.11
C PRO A 852 12.24 -22.40 -21.87
N GLY A 853 11.16 -22.62 -21.12
CA GLY A 853 11.15 -23.31 -19.84
C GLY A 853 9.85 -23.09 -19.07
N THR A 854 9.67 -23.85 -17.99
CA THR A 854 8.57 -23.64 -17.05
C THR A 854 9.12 -22.97 -15.79
N TYR A 855 8.65 -21.77 -15.54
CA TYR A 855 9.02 -20.92 -14.40
C TYR A 855 7.89 -20.97 -13.38
N MET A 856 8.12 -21.69 -12.27
CA MET A 856 7.14 -21.83 -11.18
C MET A 856 7.25 -20.63 -10.24
N GLU A 857 6.54 -19.55 -10.58
CA GLU A 857 6.71 -18.24 -9.96
C GLU A 857 5.37 -17.48 -9.85
N ASN A 858 5.32 -16.60 -8.85
CA ASN A 858 4.33 -15.52 -8.78
C ASN A 858 5.11 -14.22 -8.92
N VAL A 859 5.03 -13.59 -10.09
CA VAL A 859 5.85 -12.44 -10.47
C VAL A 859 5.18 -11.14 -10.03
N GLU A 860 5.92 -10.24 -9.40
CA GLU A 860 5.43 -8.95 -8.90
C GLU A 860 6.25 -7.80 -9.49
N LEU A 861 5.55 -6.84 -10.12
CA LEU A 861 6.11 -5.60 -10.66
C LEU A 861 5.54 -4.41 -9.88
N GLU A 862 6.41 -3.58 -9.31
CA GLU A 862 6.03 -2.37 -8.56
C GLU A 862 6.75 -1.14 -9.11
N ASN A 863 6.00 -0.13 -9.60
CA ASN A 863 6.55 1.14 -10.09
C ASN A 863 7.63 0.96 -11.19
N GLN A 864 7.47 -0.06 -12.03
CA GLN A 864 8.43 -0.43 -13.07
C GLN A 864 7.92 -0.10 -14.48
N ASN A 865 8.87 0.06 -15.39
CA ASN A 865 8.65 0.28 -16.82
C ASN A 865 9.61 -0.60 -17.62
N LEU A 866 9.30 -1.89 -17.73
CA LEU A 866 10.20 -2.92 -18.26
C LEU A 866 9.58 -3.69 -19.43
N VAL A 867 10.42 -4.21 -20.32
CA VAL A 867 10.00 -5.19 -21.32
C VAL A 867 10.32 -6.59 -20.81
N ILE A 868 9.30 -7.39 -20.50
CA ILE A 868 9.45 -8.80 -20.19
C ILE A 868 9.04 -9.59 -21.42
N ALA A 869 9.95 -10.34 -22.00
CA ALA A 869 9.72 -11.03 -23.26
C ALA A 869 10.32 -12.43 -23.28
N SER A 870 9.64 -13.37 -23.91
CA SER A 870 10.26 -14.64 -24.30
C SER A 870 11.13 -14.48 -25.54
N TYR A 871 11.76 -15.58 -25.96
CA TYR A 871 12.53 -15.61 -27.21
C TYR A 871 11.69 -15.35 -28.47
N TYR A 872 10.36 -15.33 -28.36
CA TYR A 872 9.47 -14.85 -29.41
C TYR A 872 9.87 -13.44 -29.92
N LEU A 873 10.36 -12.57 -29.03
CA LEU A 873 10.80 -11.22 -29.40
C LEU A 873 11.99 -11.21 -30.39
N LEU A 874 12.78 -12.28 -30.44
CA LEU A 874 13.99 -12.35 -31.26
C LEU A 874 13.74 -12.81 -32.69
N ASP A 875 12.85 -13.79 -32.88
CA ASP A 875 12.67 -14.49 -34.15
C ASP A 875 11.21 -14.59 -34.62
N GLY A 876 10.23 -14.24 -33.77
CA GLY A 876 8.80 -14.36 -34.06
C GLY A 876 8.29 -15.81 -34.13
N ASP A 877 9.04 -16.81 -33.66
CA ASP A 877 8.60 -18.20 -33.64
C ASP A 877 7.58 -18.44 -32.51
N SER A 878 6.33 -18.71 -32.88
CA SER A 878 5.23 -18.93 -31.93
C SER A 878 5.47 -20.13 -30.99
N SER A 879 6.38 -21.05 -31.34
CA SER A 879 6.72 -22.17 -30.44
C SER A 879 7.37 -21.71 -29.13
N HIS A 880 7.98 -20.52 -29.09
CA HIS A 880 8.50 -19.94 -27.84
C HIS A 880 7.39 -19.54 -26.87
N ILE A 881 6.20 -19.20 -27.38
CA ILE A 881 5.05 -18.82 -26.54
C ILE A 881 4.54 -20.04 -25.75
N ASP A 882 4.41 -21.18 -26.42
CA ASP A 882 3.95 -22.43 -25.80
C ASP A 882 4.98 -23.03 -24.84
N ASN A 883 6.28 -22.81 -25.12
CA ASN A 883 7.38 -23.40 -24.35
C ASN A 883 7.94 -22.48 -23.26
N THR A 884 7.54 -21.21 -23.20
CA THR A 884 7.95 -20.27 -22.14
C THR A 884 6.75 -20.02 -21.23
N ILE A 885 6.68 -20.82 -20.16
CA ILE A 885 5.51 -20.93 -19.29
C ILE A 885 5.81 -20.27 -17.95
N ILE A 886 4.99 -19.31 -17.54
CA ILE A 886 4.94 -18.79 -16.17
C ILE A 886 3.78 -19.51 -15.48
N ASP A 887 4.12 -20.36 -14.51
CA ASP A 887 3.18 -21.24 -13.82
C ASP A 887 3.05 -20.79 -12.36
N GLY A 888 1.84 -20.43 -11.94
CA GLY A 888 1.57 -20.00 -10.56
C GLY A 888 1.63 -21.12 -9.50
N ASP A 889 1.92 -22.36 -9.89
CA ASP A 889 1.97 -23.56 -9.04
C ASP A 889 0.67 -23.79 -8.24
N GLY A 890 -0.47 -23.38 -8.80
CA GLY A 890 -1.77 -23.45 -8.13
C GLY A 890 -1.85 -22.54 -6.91
N GLN A 891 -1.11 -21.43 -6.90
CA GLN A 891 -1.07 -20.46 -5.81
C GLN A 891 -0.97 -19.02 -6.35
N GLY A 892 -1.54 -18.08 -5.58
CA GLY A 892 -1.40 -16.65 -5.85
C GLY A 892 -1.92 -16.23 -7.23
N LYS A 893 -1.52 -15.02 -7.61
CA LYS A 893 -1.69 -14.50 -8.96
C LYS A 893 -0.41 -14.82 -9.71
N VAL A 894 -0.48 -15.26 -10.97
CA VAL A 894 0.76 -15.57 -11.71
C VAL A 894 1.59 -14.30 -11.90
N ILE A 895 0.95 -13.19 -12.25
CA ILE A 895 1.59 -11.88 -12.41
C ILE A 895 0.77 -10.80 -11.70
N SER A 896 1.44 -9.93 -10.94
CA SER A 896 0.85 -8.71 -10.36
C SER A 896 1.62 -7.48 -10.82
N MET A 897 0.91 -6.46 -11.30
CA MET A 897 1.46 -5.17 -11.71
C MET A 897 0.79 -4.06 -10.90
N ASN A 898 1.60 -3.29 -10.17
CA ASN A 898 1.16 -2.16 -9.37
C ASN A 898 1.94 -0.90 -9.78
N LEU A 899 1.25 0.15 -10.20
CA LEU A 899 1.86 1.37 -10.73
C LEU A 899 2.81 1.11 -11.92
N ALA A 900 2.56 0.07 -12.72
CA ALA A 900 3.35 -0.20 -13.91
C ALA A 900 3.02 0.83 -15.00
N GLY A 901 4.01 1.56 -15.51
CA GLY A 901 3.75 2.63 -16.47
C GLY A 901 3.53 2.12 -17.92
N PRO A 902 3.22 3.04 -18.85
CA PRO A 902 2.77 2.72 -20.21
C PRO A 902 3.81 2.03 -21.09
N ASN A 903 5.08 2.05 -20.69
CA ASN A 903 6.16 1.38 -21.39
C ASN A 903 6.40 -0.06 -20.91
N THR A 904 5.68 -0.52 -19.89
CA THR A 904 5.73 -1.91 -19.45
C THR A 904 5.09 -2.83 -20.50
N LYS A 905 5.83 -3.86 -20.92
CA LYS A 905 5.38 -4.84 -21.92
C LYS A 905 5.57 -6.27 -21.44
N LEU A 906 4.57 -7.11 -21.66
CA LEU A 906 4.66 -8.56 -21.48
C LEU A 906 4.46 -9.25 -22.84
N ILE A 907 5.46 -9.98 -23.33
CA ILE A 907 5.49 -10.49 -24.70
C ILE A 907 5.79 -11.98 -24.76
N GLY A 908 4.88 -12.77 -25.33
CA GLY A 908 5.20 -14.12 -25.78
C GLY A 908 5.24 -15.20 -24.70
N PHE A 909 4.32 -15.20 -23.74
CA PHE A 909 4.29 -16.17 -22.63
C PHE A 909 3.01 -16.99 -22.57
N THR A 910 3.11 -18.20 -22.03
CA THR A 910 1.97 -18.94 -21.49
C THR A 910 1.86 -18.72 -19.98
N ILE A 911 0.79 -18.08 -19.52
CA ILE A 911 0.49 -17.78 -18.11
C ILE A 911 -0.60 -18.73 -17.62
N THR A 912 -0.27 -19.59 -16.66
CA THR A 912 -1.15 -20.70 -16.28
C THR A 912 -1.15 -21.00 -14.79
N ASN A 913 -2.18 -21.74 -14.36
CA ASN A 913 -2.26 -22.37 -13.04
C ASN A 913 -2.13 -21.37 -11.87
N GLY A 914 -2.56 -20.13 -12.07
CA GLY A 914 -2.78 -19.17 -10.97
C GLY A 914 -4.00 -19.57 -10.14
N TYR A 915 -3.88 -19.51 -8.82
CA TYR A 915 -5.02 -19.73 -7.91
C TYR A 915 -4.99 -18.72 -6.77
N THR A 916 -5.92 -17.77 -6.80
CA THR A 916 -5.95 -16.65 -5.88
C THR A 916 -7.30 -16.57 -5.17
N THR A 917 -7.29 -16.08 -3.92
CA THR A 917 -8.51 -15.70 -3.21
C THR A 917 -8.77 -14.19 -3.22
N SER A 918 -8.11 -13.51 -4.16
CA SER A 918 -8.31 -12.10 -4.54
C SER A 918 -8.48 -12.07 -6.07
N SER A 919 -8.89 -10.95 -6.66
CA SER A 919 -9.17 -10.93 -8.11
C SER A 919 -7.90 -11.10 -8.98
N GLY A 920 -8.04 -11.55 -10.23
CA GLY A 920 -6.96 -11.57 -11.23
C GLY A 920 -5.96 -12.73 -11.07
N ALA A 921 -6.38 -13.97 -11.36
CA ALA A 921 -5.53 -15.14 -11.10
C ALA A 921 -4.34 -15.28 -12.06
N GLY A 922 -4.50 -14.93 -13.33
CA GLY A 922 -3.41 -14.87 -14.29
C GLY A 922 -2.62 -13.57 -14.17
N LEU A 923 -3.30 -12.43 -14.38
CA LEU A 923 -2.73 -11.08 -14.30
C LEU A 923 -3.64 -10.16 -13.47
N TYR A 924 -3.05 -9.39 -12.57
CA TYR A 924 -3.73 -8.33 -11.83
C TYR A 924 -3.00 -7.00 -12.01
N CYS A 925 -3.71 -5.99 -12.49
CA CYS A 925 -3.21 -4.64 -12.70
C CYS A 925 -3.94 -3.67 -11.76
N LEU A 926 -3.18 -2.89 -11.00
CA LEU A 926 -3.64 -1.79 -10.16
C LEU A 926 -2.91 -0.52 -10.55
N ASP A 927 -3.65 0.54 -10.87
CA ASP A 927 -3.10 1.85 -11.29
C ASP A 927 -2.00 1.72 -12.37
N SER A 928 -2.21 0.81 -13.34
CA SER A 928 -1.18 0.36 -14.28
C SER A 928 -1.60 0.51 -15.75
N TYR A 929 -0.63 0.67 -16.65
CA TYR A 929 -0.82 1.00 -18.06
C TYR A 929 -0.16 0.02 -19.07
N PRO A 930 -0.10 -1.32 -18.83
CA PRO A 930 0.78 -2.21 -19.61
C PRO A 930 0.24 -2.59 -21.00
N THR A 931 1.17 -2.98 -21.89
CA THR A 931 0.86 -3.70 -23.13
C THR A 931 1.16 -5.19 -23.00
N ILE A 932 0.17 -6.04 -23.23
CA ILE A 932 0.30 -7.50 -23.23
C ILE A 932 0.14 -7.99 -24.67
N SER A 933 1.15 -8.69 -25.19
CA SER A 933 1.19 -9.10 -26.59
C SER A 933 1.60 -10.55 -26.76
N HIS A 934 0.92 -11.28 -27.65
CA HIS A 934 1.26 -12.68 -27.98
C HIS A 934 1.30 -13.61 -26.75
N CYS A 935 0.42 -13.38 -25.77
CA CYS A 935 0.35 -14.16 -24.53
C CYS A 935 -0.85 -15.09 -24.50
N ILE A 936 -0.70 -16.21 -23.79
CA ILE A 936 -1.74 -17.21 -23.57
C ILE A 936 -2.06 -17.28 -22.08
N PHE A 937 -3.29 -16.94 -21.69
CA PHE A 937 -3.78 -17.13 -20.32
C PHE A 937 -4.72 -18.32 -20.26
N LYS A 938 -4.31 -19.38 -19.57
CA LYS A 938 -5.11 -20.61 -19.46
C LYS A 938 -5.16 -21.18 -18.07
N GLU A 939 -6.27 -21.85 -17.76
CA GLU A 939 -6.42 -22.65 -16.52
C GLU A 939 -6.15 -21.86 -15.22
N ASN A 940 -6.38 -20.54 -15.23
CA ASN A 940 -6.25 -19.69 -14.04
C ASN A 940 -7.60 -19.62 -13.30
N ASN A 941 -7.54 -19.55 -11.97
CA ASN A 941 -8.71 -19.69 -11.11
C ASN A 941 -8.74 -18.63 -9.99
N ALA A 942 -9.67 -17.69 -10.12
CA ALA A 942 -9.94 -16.64 -9.15
C ALA A 942 -11.07 -17.05 -8.20
N GLY A 943 -10.70 -17.81 -7.16
CA GLY A 943 -11.56 -18.28 -6.08
C GLY A 943 -12.53 -19.39 -6.50
N ILE A 944 -13.13 -20.10 -5.53
CA ILE A 944 -14.08 -21.21 -5.79
C ILE A 944 -15.54 -20.81 -5.52
N SER A 945 -15.80 -20.05 -4.44
CA SER A 945 -17.17 -19.79 -3.95
C SER A 945 -17.43 -18.36 -3.48
N ASN A 946 -16.39 -17.54 -3.28
CA ASN A 946 -16.58 -16.15 -2.87
C ASN A 946 -16.87 -15.28 -4.10
N THR A 947 -18.10 -14.80 -4.19
CA THR A 947 -18.62 -14.01 -5.31
C THR A 947 -18.03 -12.60 -5.42
N SER A 948 -17.23 -12.17 -4.44
CA SER A 948 -16.51 -10.89 -4.44
C SER A 948 -15.10 -11.00 -5.08
N ILE A 949 -14.76 -12.16 -5.66
CA ILE A 949 -13.46 -12.40 -6.31
C ILE A 949 -13.69 -12.44 -7.83
N HIS A 950 -13.02 -11.57 -8.57
CA HIS A 950 -13.30 -11.33 -9.99
C HIS A 950 -12.09 -11.64 -10.88
N GLY A 951 -12.27 -11.71 -12.20
CA GLY A 951 -11.18 -11.82 -13.17
C GLY A 951 -10.42 -13.14 -13.08
N GLY A 952 -10.99 -14.19 -13.68
CA GLY A 952 -10.39 -15.54 -13.66
C GLY A 952 -9.06 -15.61 -14.38
N SER A 953 -8.86 -14.78 -15.41
CA SER A 953 -7.55 -14.55 -16.04
C SER A 953 -7.01 -13.18 -15.68
N ILE A 954 -7.62 -12.10 -16.15
CA ILE A 954 -7.10 -10.72 -16.01
C ILE A 954 -8.02 -9.89 -15.11
N THR A 955 -7.46 -9.07 -14.24
CA THR A 955 -8.18 -7.97 -13.57
C THR A 955 -7.48 -6.64 -13.80
N ALA A 956 -8.26 -5.62 -14.17
CA ALA A 956 -7.83 -4.23 -14.28
C ALA A 956 -8.57 -3.37 -13.23
N ASP A 957 -7.82 -2.66 -12.40
CA ASP A 957 -8.33 -1.73 -11.39
C ASP A 957 -7.64 -0.36 -11.54
N HIS A 958 -8.41 0.69 -11.83
CA HIS A 958 -7.88 2.03 -12.15
C HIS A 958 -6.77 2.03 -13.22
N SER A 959 -6.88 1.13 -14.20
CA SER A 959 -5.80 0.78 -15.13
C SER A 959 -6.20 0.95 -16.60
N GLU A 960 -5.22 1.08 -17.50
CA GLU A 960 -5.40 1.02 -18.95
C GLU A 960 -4.58 -0.14 -19.54
N ILE A 961 -5.24 -1.17 -20.07
CA ILE A 961 -4.54 -2.37 -20.57
C ILE A 961 -4.73 -2.47 -22.08
N THR A 962 -3.61 -2.64 -22.80
CA THR A 962 -3.62 -3.01 -24.22
C THR A 962 -3.37 -4.51 -24.38
N LEU A 963 -4.26 -5.23 -25.06
CA LEU A 963 -4.16 -6.66 -25.36
C LEU A 963 -4.05 -6.86 -26.89
N ASP A 964 -2.95 -7.42 -27.38
CA ASP A 964 -2.76 -7.67 -28.82
C ASP A 964 -2.31 -9.11 -29.09
N HIS A 965 -3.04 -9.85 -29.93
CA HIS A 965 -2.75 -11.27 -30.22
C HIS A 965 -2.73 -12.14 -28.95
N VAL A 966 -3.68 -11.92 -28.04
CA VAL A 966 -3.77 -12.65 -26.76
C VAL A 966 -4.82 -13.76 -26.87
N MET A 967 -4.59 -14.88 -26.17
CA MET A 967 -5.56 -15.96 -26.01
C MET A 967 -5.91 -16.16 -24.55
N ILE A 968 -7.21 -16.17 -24.20
CA ILE A 968 -7.73 -16.34 -22.84
C ILE A 968 -8.71 -17.50 -22.83
N TYR A 969 -8.33 -18.66 -22.28
CA TYR A 969 -9.23 -19.80 -22.28
C TYR A 969 -9.20 -20.70 -21.06
N SER A 970 -10.33 -21.34 -20.76
CA SER A 970 -10.49 -22.26 -19.62
C SER A 970 -10.15 -21.64 -18.25
N ASN A 971 -10.38 -20.33 -18.08
CA ASN A 971 -10.20 -19.66 -16.79
C ASN A 971 -11.51 -19.61 -16.00
N PHE A 972 -11.39 -19.46 -14.68
CA PHE A 972 -12.53 -19.52 -13.75
C PHE A 972 -12.53 -18.35 -12.78
N ALA A 973 -13.69 -17.71 -12.55
CA ALA A 973 -13.89 -16.73 -11.49
C ALA A 973 -15.10 -17.10 -10.61
N ALA A 974 -14.92 -17.06 -9.28
CA ALA A 974 -16.03 -17.24 -8.34
C ALA A 974 -17.02 -16.06 -8.33
N GLY A 975 -16.59 -14.89 -8.79
CA GLY A 975 -17.39 -13.68 -8.94
C GLY A 975 -17.68 -13.40 -10.40
N HIS A 976 -17.13 -12.29 -10.90
CA HIS A 976 -17.44 -11.71 -12.20
C HIS A 976 -16.23 -11.78 -13.12
N GLY A 977 -16.43 -11.84 -14.44
CA GLY A 977 -15.34 -11.82 -15.43
C GLY A 977 -14.51 -13.09 -15.38
N GLY A 978 -15.03 -14.21 -15.89
CA GLY A 978 -14.29 -15.48 -15.93
C GLY A 978 -12.98 -15.38 -16.73
N GLY A 979 -12.99 -14.61 -17.82
CA GLY A 979 -11.79 -14.15 -18.50
C GLY A 979 -11.24 -12.87 -17.86
N VAL A 980 -11.88 -11.74 -18.13
CA VAL A 980 -11.40 -10.41 -17.74
C VAL A 980 -12.43 -9.67 -16.88
N TYR A 981 -11.97 -9.03 -15.81
CA TYR A 981 -12.75 -8.10 -15.01
C TYR A 981 -12.10 -6.70 -15.00
N ALA A 982 -12.85 -5.67 -15.35
CA ALA A 982 -12.39 -4.28 -15.37
C ALA A 982 -13.23 -3.40 -14.45
N THR A 983 -12.56 -2.65 -13.56
CA THR A 983 -13.17 -1.67 -12.65
C THR A 983 -12.43 -0.33 -12.75
N HIS A 984 -13.15 0.77 -12.99
CA HIS A 984 -12.57 2.11 -13.19
C HIS A 984 -11.43 2.13 -14.23
N SER A 985 -11.52 1.30 -15.27
CA SER A 985 -10.40 0.97 -16.17
C SER A 985 -10.76 1.12 -17.64
N HIS A 986 -9.75 1.16 -18.51
CA HIS A 986 -9.89 1.13 -19.97
C HIS A 986 -9.19 -0.11 -20.57
N ILE A 987 -9.87 -0.85 -21.46
CA ILE A 987 -9.30 -2.03 -22.13
C ILE A 987 -9.31 -1.83 -23.64
N ASN A 988 -8.13 -1.82 -24.26
CA ASN A 988 -8.01 -1.80 -25.72
C ASN A 988 -7.50 -3.16 -26.21
N ALA A 989 -8.25 -3.82 -27.09
CA ALA A 989 -7.93 -5.18 -27.52
C ALA A 989 -8.01 -5.36 -29.04
N SER A 990 -6.97 -5.94 -29.62
CA SER A 990 -6.89 -6.36 -31.02
C SER A 990 -6.50 -7.84 -31.13
N ASN A 991 -7.12 -8.56 -32.06
CA ASN A 991 -6.79 -9.97 -32.33
C ASN A 991 -6.86 -10.84 -31.06
N LEU A 992 -7.96 -10.76 -30.33
CA LEU A 992 -8.13 -11.44 -29.03
C LEU A 992 -9.05 -12.65 -29.16
N LEU A 993 -8.62 -13.80 -28.63
CA LEU A 993 -9.44 -15.01 -28.52
C LEU A 993 -9.83 -15.24 -27.06
N VAL A 994 -11.14 -15.29 -26.74
CA VAL A 994 -11.65 -15.56 -25.40
C VAL A 994 -12.62 -16.74 -25.46
N VAL A 995 -12.31 -17.84 -24.77
CA VAL A 995 -13.05 -19.10 -24.95
C VAL A 995 -13.16 -19.94 -23.69
N ASN A 996 -14.34 -20.54 -23.44
CA ASN A 996 -14.56 -21.54 -22.39
C ASN A 996 -14.21 -21.02 -20.98
N ASN A 997 -14.29 -19.71 -20.74
CA ASN A 997 -14.10 -19.14 -19.42
C ASN A 997 -15.42 -19.17 -18.64
N ILE A 998 -15.33 -19.31 -17.33
CA ILE A 998 -16.48 -19.56 -16.46
C ILE A 998 -16.51 -18.54 -15.32
N ALA A 999 -17.66 -17.88 -15.14
CA ALA A 999 -17.94 -17.04 -13.98
C ALA A 999 -19.12 -17.60 -13.17
N ASN A 1000 -18.97 -17.67 -11.85
CA ASN A 1000 -20.08 -18.08 -10.97
C ASN A 1000 -21.14 -16.99 -10.79
N VAL A 1001 -20.86 -15.74 -11.17
CA VAL A 1001 -21.82 -14.63 -11.05
C VAL A 1001 -22.17 -14.12 -12.45
N LYS A 1002 -21.44 -13.15 -12.98
CA LYS A 1002 -21.79 -12.50 -14.26
C LYS A 1002 -20.56 -12.23 -15.12
N GLY A 1003 -20.72 -12.23 -16.43
CA GLY A 1003 -19.60 -11.99 -17.36
C GLY A 1003 -18.68 -13.20 -17.44
N GLY A 1004 -19.05 -14.23 -18.21
CA GLY A 1004 -18.21 -15.42 -18.40
C GLY A 1004 -16.87 -15.08 -19.06
N ALA A 1005 -16.90 -14.32 -20.16
CA ALA A 1005 -15.68 -13.76 -20.75
C ALA A 1005 -15.29 -12.43 -20.08
N PHE A 1006 -16.14 -11.40 -20.17
CA PHE A 1006 -15.84 -10.05 -19.68
C PHE A 1006 -16.89 -9.53 -18.69
N SER A 1007 -16.43 -8.77 -17.71
CA SER A 1007 -17.31 -7.93 -16.89
C SER A 1007 -16.68 -6.55 -16.66
N PHE A 1008 -17.47 -5.51 -16.93
CA PHE A 1008 -17.07 -4.10 -16.80
C PHE A 1008 -17.88 -3.38 -15.72
N TYR A 1009 -17.19 -2.60 -14.89
CA TYR A 1009 -17.77 -1.71 -13.90
C TYR A 1009 -17.11 -0.32 -13.97
N LYS A 1010 -17.88 0.73 -14.24
CA LYS A 1010 -17.34 2.11 -14.38
C LYS A 1010 -16.13 2.19 -15.32
N SER A 1011 -16.17 1.42 -16.40
CA SER A 1011 -15.01 1.15 -17.25
C SER A 1011 -15.36 1.33 -18.72
N SER A 1012 -14.36 1.36 -19.57
CA SER A 1012 -14.56 1.44 -21.02
C SER A 1012 -13.65 0.51 -21.81
N GLY A 1013 -13.91 0.34 -23.11
CA GLY A 1013 -13.00 -0.42 -23.96
C GLY A 1013 -13.33 -0.48 -25.44
N THR A 1014 -12.31 -0.81 -26.23
CA THR A 1014 -12.36 -0.95 -27.70
C THR A 1014 -11.84 -2.32 -28.11
N PHE A 1015 -12.60 -3.03 -28.93
CA PHE A 1015 -12.33 -4.41 -29.32
C PHE A 1015 -12.39 -4.53 -30.85
N ASP A 1016 -11.30 -4.97 -31.47
CA ASP A 1016 -11.21 -5.18 -32.92
C ASP A 1016 -10.66 -6.59 -33.24
N HIS A 1017 -11.31 -7.30 -34.16
CA HIS A 1017 -10.95 -8.70 -34.50
C HIS A 1017 -10.95 -9.64 -33.29
N VAL A 1018 -12.01 -9.58 -32.47
CA VAL A 1018 -12.13 -10.37 -31.24
C VAL A 1018 -13.11 -11.53 -31.44
N THR A 1019 -12.77 -12.71 -30.94
CA THR A 1019 -13.63 -13.90 -30.97
C THR A 1019 -13.92 -14.36 -29.53
N ILE A 1020 -15.18 -14.28 -29.09
CA ILE A 1020 -15.66 -14.70 -27.77
C ILE A 1020 -16.62 -15.89 -27.91
N VAL A 1021 -16.21 -17.07 -27.45
CA VAL A 1021 -16.92 -18.33 -27.75
C VAL A 1021 -17.02 -19.28 -26.56
N ASN A 1022 -18.23 -19.81 -26.33
CA ASN A 1022 -18.52 -20.83 -25.31
C ASN A 1022 -18.16 -20.41 -23.86
N ASP A 1023 -18.08 -19.12 -23.58
CA ASP A 1023 -17.95 -18.60 -22.23
C ASP A 1023 -19.29 -18.69 -21.47
N SER A 1024 -19.21 -18.87 -20.15
CA SER A 1024 -20.37 -19.19 -19.33
C SER A 1024 -20.40 -18.41 -18.03
N ALA A 1025 -21.53 -17.82 -17.69
CA ALA A 1025 -21.84 -17.27 -16.38
C ALA A 1025 -22.97 -18.08 -15.72
N GLN A 1026 -23.07 -18.15 -14.39
CA GLN A 1026 -24.22 -18.80 -13.75
C GLN A 1026 -25.46 -17.90 -13.67
N VAL A 1027 -25.29 -16.58 -13.58
CA VAL A 1027 -26.41 -15.64 -13.41
C VAL A 1027 -26.78 -15.01 -14.75
N GLU A 1028 -25.89 -14.23 -15.35
CA GLU A 1028 -26.18 -13.50 -16.59
C GLU A 1028 -24.91 -13.01 -17.30
N GLY A 1029 -25.03 -12.78 -18.61
CA GLY A 1029 -23.93 -12.27 -19.45
C GLY A 1029 -22.79 -13.29 -19.61
N GLY A 1030 -23.02 -14.34 -20.40
CA GLY A 1030 -22.00 -15.34 -20.72
C GLY A 1030 -20.79 -14.75 -21.43
N ALA A 1031 -21.00 -13.88 -22.41
CA ALA A 1031 -19.90 -13.15 -23.03
C ALA A 1031 -19.57 -11.88 -22.21
N LEU A 1032 -20.57 -11.04 -21.96
CA LEU A 1032 -20.35 -9.70 -21.41
C LEU A 1032 -21.37 -9.35 -20.33
N PHE A 1033 -20.88 -8.82 -19.20
CA PHE A 1033 -21.70 -8.14 -18.21
C PHE A 1033 -21.28 -6.67 -18.03
N MET A 1034 -22.23 -5.74 -18.15
CA MET A 1034 -21.99 -4.30 -18.16
C MET A 1034 -22.64 -3.58 -16.97
N ARG A 1035 -21.89 -2.74 -16.28
CA ARG A 1035 -22.41 -1.82 -15.27
C ARG A 1035 -21.72 -0.46 -15.36
N GLU A 1036 -22.49 0.62 -15.53
CA GLU A 1036 -21.97 1.99 -15.62
C GLU A 1036 -20.79 2.10 -16.61
N SER A 1037 -20.83 1.39 -17.74
CA SER A 1037 -19.66 1.18 -18.62
C SER A 1037 -19.99 1.34 -20.11
N GLU A 1038 -18.97 1.57 -20.94
CA GLU A 1038 -19.12 1.69 -22.41
C GLU A 1038 -18.07 0.86 -23.16
N VAL A 1039 -18.49 -0.03 -24.06
CA VAL A 1039 -17.56 -0.78 -24.92
C VAL A 1039 -17.98 -0.78 -26.38
N THR A 1040 -17.00 -0.87 -27.27
CA THR A 1040 -17.22 -0.93 -28.72
C THR A 1040 -16.52 -2.16 -29.32
N PHE A 1041 -17.26 -2.97 -30.05
CA PHE A 1041 -16.77 -4.11 -30.82
C PHE A 1041 -16.86 -3.82 -32.32
N THR A 1042 -15.76 -4.07 -33.02
CA THR A 1042 -15.64 -3.99 -34.49
C THR A 1042 -15.03 -5.28 -35.02
N ASN A 1043 -15.46 -5.76 -36.19
CA ASN A 1043 -14.89 -6.95 -36.85
C ASN A 1043 -14.84 -8.19 -35.94
N SER A 1044 -15.82 -8.39 -35.07
CA SER A 1044 -15.73 -9.34 -33.95
C SER A 1044 -16.83 -10.42 -34.02
N ILE A 1045 -16.61 -11.54 -33.33
CA ILE A 1045 -17.56 -12.66 -33.24
C ILE A 1045 -17.87 -12.94 -31.77
N ILE A 1046 -19.14 -12.85 -31.38
CA ILE A 1046 -19.63 -13.27 -30.06
C ILE A 1046 -20.63 -14.41 -30.27
N TRP A 1047 -20.25 -15.65 -29.91
CA TRP A 1047 -21.00 -16.84 -30.30
C TRP A 1047 -21.06 -17.95 -29.25
N GLY A 1048 -22.24 -18.52 -29.00
CA GLY A 1048 -22.41 -19.73 -28.19
C GLY A 1048 -22.22 -19.54 -26.68
N ASN A 1049 -22.17 -18.29 -26.19
CA ASN A 1049 -22.00 -18.01 -24.76
C ASN A 1049 -23.31 -18.15 -23.97
N ARG A 1050 -23.25 -18.43 -22.67
CA ARG A 1050 -24.43 -18.73 -21.84
C ARG A 1050 -24.42 -18.01 -20.48
N PRO A 1051 -25.59 -17.65 -19.91
CA PRO A 1051 -26.95 -17.90 -20.40
C PRO A 1051 -27.43 -16.94 -21.49
N GLN A 1052 -26.97 -15.69 -21.50
CA GLN A 1052 -27.14 -14.73 -22.58
C GLN A 1052 -25.77 -14.33 -23.14
N GLN A 1053 -25.70 -13.73 -24.33
CA GLN A 1053 -24.44 -13.17 -24.82
C GLN A 1053 -24.07 -11.94 -23.97
N ILE A 1054 -24.98 -10.97 -23.87
CA ILE A 1054 -24.74 -9.69 -23.19
C ILE A 1054 -25.81 -9.47 -22.13
N ALA A 1055 -25.40 -9.03 -20.94
CA ALA A 1055 -26.33 -8.60 -19.90
C ALA A 1055 -25.89 -7.27 -19.27
N PHE A 1056 -26.86 -6.46 -18.86
CA PHE A 1056 -26.66 -5.17 -18.22
C PHE A 1056 -27.02 -5.23 -16.72
N SER A 1057 -26.47 -4.33 -15.91
CA SER A 1057 -26.85 -4.28 -14.48
C SER A 1057 -28.21 -3.63 -14.29
N GLU A 1058 -29.06 -4.20 -13.44
CA GLU A 1058 -30.33 -3.57 -13.00
C GLU A 1058 -30.14 -2.23 -12.26
N TYR A 1059 -28.92 -1.91 -11.79
CA TYR A 1059 -28.63 -0.77 -10.93
C TYR A 1059 -27.47 0.08 -11.47
N GLY A 1060 -27.44 1.35 -11.06
CA GLY A 1060 -26.44 2.33 -11.50
C GLY A 1060 -26.85 3.04 -12.78
N ASP A 1061 -25.95 3.86 -13.31
CA ASP A 1061 -26.16 4.57 -14.58
C ASP A 1061 -26.18 3.60 -15.79
N PRO A 1062 -26.94 3.94 -16.85
CA PRO A 1062 -27.05 3.11 -18.03
C PRO A 1062 -25.70 2.85 -18.70
N SER A 1063 -25.49 1.61 -19.14
CA SER A 1063 -24.30 1.24 -19.91
C SER A 1063 -24.56 1.18 -21.41
N LEU A 1064 -23.51 1.24 -22.21
CA LEU A 1064 -23.57 1.22 -23.67
C LEU A 1064 -22.68 0.13 -24.25
N VAL A 1065 -23.20 -0.61 -25.22
CA VAL A 1065 -22.41 -1.54 -26.04
C VAL A 1065 -22.64 -1.21 -27.50
N ASN A 1066 -21.59 -0.85 -28.21
CA ASN A 1066 -21.64 -0.60 -29.66
C ASN A 1066 -21.10 -1.81 -30.40
N ILE A 1067 -21.82 -2.32 -31.39
CA ILE A 1067 -21.43 -3.49 -32.20
C ILE A 1067 -21.49 -3.09 -33.68
N PHE A 1068 -20.34 -3.18 -34.34
CA PHE A 1068 -20.14 -2.79 -35.73
C PHE A 1068 -19.47 -3.92 -36.52
N TYR A 1069 -19.96 -4.23 -37.72
CA TYR A 1069 -19.35 -5.22 -38.62
C TYR A 1069 -18.97 -6.52 -37.90
N SER A 1070 -19.90 -7.09 -37.14
CA SER A 1070 -19.63 -8.16 -36.18
C SER A 1070 -20.77 -9.17 -36.13
N ILE A 1071 -20.53 -10.34 -35.53
CA ILE A 1071 -21.57 -11.33 -35.24
C ILE A 1071 -21.94 -11.31 -33.76
N LEU A 1072 -23.25 -11.32 -33.49
CA LEU A 1072 -23.82 -11.51 -32.17
C LEU A 1072 -24.87 -12.62 -32.22
N ASP A 1073 -24.57 -13.77 -31.61
CA ASP A 1073 -25.46 -14.92 -31.50
C ASP A 1073 -26.78 -14.58 -30.79
N GLU A 1074 -27.88 -15.07 -31.35
CA GLU A 1074 -29.26 -14.77 -30.96
C GLU A 1074 -29.63 -13.27 -31.09
N PHE A 1075 -28.80 -12.47 -31.75
CA PHE A 1075 -29.01 -11.04 -32.01
C PHE A 1075 -29.57 -10.28 -30.78
N VAL A 1076 -30.72 -9.61 -30.92
CA VAL A 1076 -31.41 -8.90 -29.83
C VAL A 1076 -31.91 -9.86 -28.73
N THR A 1077 -32.25 -11.11 -29.07
CA THR A 1077 -32.71 -12.10 -28.08
C THR A 1077 -31.60 -12.63 -27.18
N GLY A 1078 -30.34 -12.53 -27.61
CA GLY A 1078 -29.15 -12.82 -26.82
C GLY A 1078 -28.73 -11.71 -25.84
N VAL A 1079 -29.53 -10.63 -25.73
CA VAL A 1079 -29.23 -9.46 -24.89
C VAL A 1079 -30.27 -9.28 -23.78
N GLU A 1080 -29.81 -9.26 -22.52
CA GLU A 1080 -30.64 -8.92 -21.36
C GLU A 1080 -30.38 -7.48 -20.91
N THR A 1081 -31.33 -6.57 -21.17
CA THR A 1081 -31.14 -5.12 -21.00
C THR A 1081 -31.46 -4.58 -19.61
N HIS A 1082 -32.35 -5.24 -18.85
CA HIS A 1082 -32.87 -4.76 -17.55
C HIS A 1082 -33.39 -3.31 -17.54
N ASN A 1083 -33.71 -2.73 -18.70
CA ASN A 1083 -33.98 -1.30 -18.90
C ASN A 1083 -32.87 -0.34 -18.42
N ASN A 1084 -31.63 -0.83 -18.29
CA ASN A 1084 -30.50 -0.04 -17.79
C ASN A 1084 -29.24 -0.18 -18.65
N GLY A 1085 -29.45 -0.41 -19.95
CA GLY A 1085 -28.39 -0.45 -20.93
C GLY A 1085 -28.92 -0.45 -22.35
N THR A 1086 -28.06 -0.06 -23.29
CA THR A 1086 -28.39 -0.02 -24.71
C THR A 1086 -27.32 -0.76 -25.50
N VAL A 1087 -27.75 -1.58 -26.46
CA VAL A 1087 -26.88 -2.12 -27.51
C VAL A 1087 -27.17 -1.38 -28.80
N ASN A 1088 -26.17 -0.69 -29.33
CA ASN A 1088 -26.24 -0.05 -30.62
C ASN A 1088 -25.66 -0.97 -31.68
N PHE A 1089 -26.49 -1.41 -32.61
CA PHE A 1089 -26.04 -1.99 -33.86
C PHE A 1089 -25.84 -0.82 -34.83
N GLY A 1090 -24.64 -0.66 -35.40
CA GLY A 1090 -24.39 0.42 -36.37
C GLY A 1090 -25.30 0.38 -37.60
N LEU A 1091 -25.12 1.34 -38.50
CA LEU A 1091 -25.93 1.48 -39.71
C LEU A 1091 -25.83 0.29 -40.69
N PHE A 1092 -24.88 -0.66 -40.52
CA PHE A 1092 -24.69 -1.84 -41.38
C PHE A 1092 -24.15 -3.10 -40.64
N ASP A 1093 -24.57 -4.28 -41.13
CA ASP A 1093 -23.97 -5.63 -41.06
C ASP A 1093 -23.60 -6.25 -39.70
N VAL A 1094 -24.58 -6.32 -38.78
CA VAL A 1094 -24.52 -7.28 -37.66
C VAL A 1094 -25.37 -8.50 -38.01
N PHE A 1095 -24.75 -9.68 -37.99
CA PHE A 1095 -25.38 -10.95 -38.39
C PHE A 1095 -25.60 -11.87 -37.19
N ASP A 1096 -26.58 -12.75 -37.32
CA ASP A 1096 -26.88 -13.88 -36.42
C ASP A 1096 -26.83 -15.19 -37.21
N ASP A 1097 -25.85 -15.29 -38.11
CA ASP A 1097 -25.57 -16.49 -38.87
C ASP A 1097 -24.39 -17.21 -38.23
N ASN A 1098 -24.42 -18.55 -38.27
CA ASN A 1098 -23.35 -19.37 -37.74
C ASN A 1098 -21.99 -18.93 -38.34
N PRO A 1099 -20.98 -18.59 -37.52
CA PRO A 1099 -19.65 -18.21 -37.97
C PRO A 1099 -18.95 -19.28 -38.81
N LEU A 1100 -19.42 -20.53 -38.80
CA LEU A 1100 -18.86 -21.67 -39.53
C LEU A 1100 -17.36 -21.85 -39.22
N PHE A 1101 -17.06 -22.02 -37.93
CA PHE A 1101 -15.73 -22.45 -37.48
C PHE A 1101 -15.40 -23.83 -38.05
N CYS A 1102 -14.12 -24.05 -38.34
CA CYS A 1102 -13.63 -25.28 -38.97
C CYS A 1102 -13.92 -26.54 -38.15
N ASP A 1103 -13.69 -26.48 -36.84
CA ASP A 1103 -14.06 -27.54 -35.91
C ASP A 1103 -14.15 -26.95 -34.49
N LEU A 1104 -15.36 -26.49 -34.14
CA LEU A 1104 -15.66 -25.84 -32.87
C LEU A 1104 -15.36 -26.75 -31.66
N ASP A 1105 -15.63 -28.06 -31.78
CA ASP A 1105 -15.48 -29.01 -30.67
C ASP A 1105 -14.00 -29.30 -30.37
N SER A 1106 -13.13 -29.21 -31.39
CA SER A 1106 -11.68 -29.37 -31.23
C SER A 1106 -10.94 -28.10 -30.78
N GLY A 1107 -11.64 -26.97 -30.67
CA GLY A 1107 -11.02 -25.66 -30.41
C GLY A 1107 -10.39 -24.99 -31.65
N ASN A 1108 -10.76 -25.44 -32.86
CA ASN A 1108 -10.30 -24.85 -34.11
C ASN A 1108 -11.26 -23.73 -34.55
N TYR A 1109 -10.96 -22.51 -34.09
CA TYR A 1109 -11.74 -21.29 -34.34
C TYR A 1109 -11.40 -20.58 -35.66
N TYR A 1110 -10.65 -21.22 -36.56
CA TYR A 1110 -10.50 -20.69 -37.92
C TYR A 1110 -11.83 -20.78 -38.68
N LEU A 1111 -12.04 -19.88 -39.63
CA LEU A 1111 -13.25 -19.84 -40.44
C LEU A 1111 -13.17 -20.85 -41.59
N ALA A 1112 -14.31 -21.47 -41.93
CA ALA A 1112 -14.44 -22.20 -43.19
C ALA A 1112 -14.47 -21.23 -44.37
N GLU A 1113 -14.00 -21.67 -45.55
CA GLU A 1113 -13.97 -20.85 -46.78
C GLU A 1113 -15.33 -20.26 -47.16
N ASN A 1114 -16.43 -20.94 -46.81
CA ASN A 1114 -17.80 -20.49 -47.06
C ASN A 1114 -18.47 -19.78 -45.86
N SER A 1115 -17.69 -19.37 -44.86
CA SER A 1115 -18.20 -18.59 -43.74
C SER A 1115 -18.57 -17.17 -44.17
N LEU A 1116 -19.69 -16.67 -43.63
CA LEU A 1116 -20.11 -15.27 -43.82
C LEU A 1116 -19.19 -14.27 -43.10
N CYS A 1117 -18.37 -14.73 -42.15
CA CYS A 1117 -17.38 -13.88 -41.49
C CYS A 1117 -16.19 -13.52 -42.41
N VAL A 1118 -16.06 -14.21 -43.54
CA VAL A 1118 -14.93 -14.04 -44.47
C VAL A 1118 -15.17 -12.81 -45.35
N ASN A 1119 -14.32 -11.78 -45.19
CA ASN A 1119 -14.33 -10.54 -45.98
C ASN A 1119 -15.59 -9.68 -45.82
N SER A 1120 -16.34 -9.87 -44.73
CA SER A 1120 -17.57 -9.14 -44.43
C SER A 1120 -17.39 -8.10 -43.32
N GLY A 1121 -16.19 -8.01 -42.73
CA GLY A 1121 -15.83 -6.97 -41.78
C GLY A 1121 -15.74 -5.58 -42.43
N GLU A 1122 -15.55 -4.57 -41.60
CA GLU A 1122 -15.25 -3.21 -42.03
C GLU A 1122 -14.07 -3.21 -42.99
N ASN A 1123 -14.18 -2.48 -44.10
CA ASN A 1123 -13.17 -2.45 -45.17
C ASN A 1123 -12.86 -3.82 -45.82
N GLY A 1124 -13.74 -4.82 -45.67
CA GLY A 1124 -13.59 -6.13 -46.28
C GLY A 1124 -12.63 -7.07 -45.54
N THR A 1125 -12.35 -6.82 -44.26
CA THR A 1125 -11.57 -7.73 -43.41
C THR A 1125 -12.39 -8.97 -43.00
N HIS A 1126 -11.73 -9.96 -42.39
CA HIS A 1126 -12.43 -11.07 -41.75
C HIS A 1126 -12.98 -10.63 -40.39
N MET A 1127 -14.15 -11.12 -39.99
CA MET A 1127 -14.63 -10.97 -38.62
C MET A 1127 -13.98 -12.03 -37.72
N GLY A 1128 -13.62 -11.64 -36.49
CA GLY A 1128 -12.96 -12.47 -35.50
C GLY A 1128 -11.44 -12.48 -35.61
N VAL A 1129 -10.80 -13.21 -34.69
CA VAL A 1129 -9.34 -13.26 -34.53
C VAL A 1129 -8.60 -14.05 -35.62
N TYR A 1130 -9.28 -15.01 -36.28
CA TYR A 1130 -8.67 -15.89 -37.27
C TYR A 1130 -9.32 -15.76 -38.65
N GLY A 1131 -8.51 -15.96 -39.69
CA GLY A 1131 -8.95 -16.04 -41.08
C GLY A 1131 -9.44 -17.44 -41.48
N ILE A 1132 -9.37 -17.74 -42.78
CA ILE A 1132 -9.80 -19.03 -43.34
C ILE A 1132 -8.79 -20.13 -43.00
N GLY A 1133 -9.25 -21.24 -42.41
CA GLY A 1133 -8.41 -22.38 -42.04
C GLY A 1133 -8.81 -23.73 -42.63
N CYS A 1134 -9.97 -23.84 -43.27
CA CYS A 1134 -10.44 -25.07 -43.87
C CYS A 1134 -11.36 -24.82 -45.08
N ASN A 1135 -11.54 -25.87 -45.90
CA ASN A 1135 -12.43 -25.84 -47.06
C ASN A 1135 -13.90 -25.65 -46.66
N ALA A 1136 -14.73 -25.27 -47.63
CA ALA A 1136 -16.16 -25.06 -47.43
C ALA A 1136 -16.87 -26.24 -46.73
N ILE A 1137 -17.61 -25.92 -45.66
CA ILE A 1137 -18.45 -26.87 -44.91
C ILE A 1137 -19.84 -26.91 -45.57
N LEU A 1138 -20.22 -28.03 -46.16
CA LEU A 1138 -21.52 -28.22 -46.80
C LEU A 1138 -22.59 -28.60 -45.77
N LYS A 1139 -23.60 -27.75 -45.60
CA LYS A 1139 -24.77 -28.01 -44.76
C LYS A 1139 -25.56 -29.18 -45.36
N ILE A 1140 -25.67 -30.31 -44.66
CA ILE A 1140 -26.69 -31.33 -44.95
C ILE A 1140 -27.99 -30.78 -44.35
N ASP A 1141 -28.99 -30.56 -45.22
CA ASP A 1141 -30.32 -30.08 -44.85
C ASP A 1141 -30.92 -30.95 -43.73
N ASP A 1142 -31.45 -30.29 -42.71
CA ASP A 1142 -31.98 -30.90 -41.48
C ASP A 1142 -33.11 -31.89 -41.81
N GLN A 1143 -32.80 -33.18 -41.90
CA GLN A 1143 -33.80 -34.18 -41.60
C GLN A 1143 -34.05 -34.13 -40.10
N VAL A 1144 -35.22 -33.61 -39.72
CA VAL A 1144 -35.85 -33.85 -38.42
C VAL A 1144 -35.64 -35.32 -38.06
N HIS A 1145 -34.77 -35.59 -37.09
CA HIS A 1145 -34.61 -36.93 -36.54
C HIS A 1145 -35.89 -37.27 -35.78
N ILE A 1146 -36.87 -37.82 -36.48
CA ILE A 1146 -37.98 -38.54 -35.86
C ILE A 1146 -37.33 -39.76 -35.22
N ALA A 1147 -37.30 -39.82 -33.89
CA ALA A 1147 -36.78 -41.00 -33.21
C ALA A 1147 -37.57 -42.22 -33.69
N GLU A 1148 -36.93 -43.23 -34.28
CA GLU A 1148 -37.65 -44.41 -34.80
C GLU A 1148 -38.11 -45.35 -33.69
N LEU A 1149 -37.51 -45.25 -32.50
CA LEU A 1149 -37.73 -46.13 -31.37
C LEU A 1149 -37.82 -45.37 -30.04
N PHE A 1150 -38.62 -45.91 -29.13
CA PHE A 1150 -38.64 -45.49 -27.73
C PHE A 1150 -37.32 -45.91 -27.06
N THR A 1151 -36.60 -44.97 -26.44
CA THR A 1151 -35.35 -45.30 -25.74
C THR A 1151 -35.13 -44.38 -24.56
N LEU A 1152 -34.89 -44.94 -23.37
CA LEU A 1152 -34.34 -44.23 -22.22
C LEU A 1152 -32.83 -44.49 -22.15
N ARG A 1153 -32.02 -43.46 -22.47
CA ARG A 1153 -30.55 -43.56 -22.48
C ARG A 1153 -29.99 -43.64 -21.06
N ASN A 1154 -28.78 -44.18 -20.94
CA ASN A 1154 -28.04 -44.15 -19.68
C ASN A 1154 -27.84 -42.68 -19.26
N PRO A 1155 -28.21 -42.32 -18.02
CA PRO A 1155 -27.97 -40.97 -17.51
C PRO A 1155 -26.47 -40.65 -17.52
N TYR A 1156 -26.11 -39.40 -17.80
CA TYR A 1156 -24.72 -38.96 -17.81
C TYR A 1156 -24.58 -37.55 -17.18
N PRO A 1157 -23.59 -37.32 -16.30
CA PRO A 1157 -22.67 -38.31 -15.72
C PRO A 1157 -23.40 -39.38 -14.87
N ASN A 1158 -22.82 -40.57 -14.68
CA ASN A 1158 -23.33 -41.64 -13.81
C ASN A 1158 -22.22 -42.67 -13.50
N PRO A 1159 -21.64 -42.71 -12.29
CA PRO A 1159 -22.04 -41.97 -11.09
C PRO A 1159 -21.95 -40.45 -11.23
N PHE A 1160 -22.76 -39.70 -10.49
CA PHE A 1160 -22.88 -38.25 -10.63
C PHE A 1160 -22.85 -37.51 -9.29
N ASN A 1161 -22.36 -36.26 -9.31
CA ASN A 1161 -22.30 -35.35 -8.15
C ASN A 1161 -22.36 -33.87 -8.61
N PRO A 1162 -23.34 -33.04 -8.20
CA PRO A 1162 -24.60 -33.42 -7.59
C PRO A 1162 -25.69 -33.75 -8.63
N SER A 1163 -25.43 -33.57 -9.94
CA SER A 1163 -26.47 -33.62 -10.98
C SER A 1163 -26.16 -34.52 -12.18
N THR A 1164 -27.20 -34.99 -12.86
CA THR A 1164 -27.13 -35.85 -14.05
C THR A 1164 -28.22 -35.50 -15.06
N THR A 1165 -27.95 -35.76 -16.34
CA THR A 1165 -28.90 -35.58 -17.43
C THR A 1165 -29.48 -36.91 -17.87
N ILE A 1166 -30.81 -36.99 -17.94
CA ILE A 1166 -31.57 -38.13 -18.41
C ILE A 1166 -32.14 -37.79 -19.79
N ILE A 1167 -31.75 -38.57 -20.80
CA ILE A 1167 -32.19 -38.37 -22.18
C ILE A 1167 -33.11 -39.51 -22.57
N TYR A 1168 -34.27 -39.17 -23.14
CA TYR A 1168 -35.20 -40.16 -23.69
C TYR A 1168 -35.74 -39.74 -25.05
N SER A 1169 -36.00 -40.72 -25.90
CA SER A 1169 -36.62 -40.51 -27.21
C SER A 1169 -37.97 -41.20 -27.28
N ILE A 1170 -38.95 -40.55 -27.92
CA ILE A 1170 -40.26 -41.15 -28.20
C ILE A 1170 -40.60 -41.06 -29.69
N PRO A 1171 -41.07 -42.16 -30.31
CA PRO A 1171 -41.28 -42.21 -31.75
C PRO A 1171 -42.67 -41.73 -32.21
N VAL A 1172 -43.65 -41.73 -31.30
CA VAL A 1172 -45.04 -41.34 -31.57
C VAL A 1172 -45.53 -40.48 -30.40
N GLN A 1173 -46.51 -39.61 -30.64
CA GLN A 1173 -47.15 -38.85 -29.57
C GLN A 1173 -47.79 -39.81 -28.56
N SER A 1174 -47.42 -39.71 -27.28
CA SER A 1174 -48.02 -40.50 -26.19
C SER A 1174 -47.86 -39.78 -24.84
N THR A 1175 -48.56 -40.28 -23.83
CA THR A 1175 -48.35 -39.87 -22.44
C THR A 1175 -47.06 -40.49 -21.92
N VAL A 1176 -46.15 -39.65 -21.43
CA VAL A 1176 -44.92 -40.05 -20.76
C VAL A 1176 -45.03 -39.81 -19.25
N LEU A 1177 -44.42 -40.71 -18.48
CA LEU A 1177 -44.22 -40.53 -17.05
C LEU A 1177 -42.80 -40.97 -16.70
N LEU A 1178 -41.93 -40.00 -16.37
CA LEU A 1178 -40.54 -40.20 -15.99
C LEU A 1178 -40.39 -39.98 -14.48
N GLN A 1179 -39.96 -41.02 -13.77
CA GLN A 1179 -39.93 -41.05 -12.31
C GLN A 1179 -38.63 -41.65 -11.78
N ILE A 1180 -38.23 -41.20 -10.60
CA ILE A 1180 -37.05 -41.70 -9.89
C ILE A 1180 -37.49 -42.43 -8.64
N PHE A 1181 -36.93 -43.62 -8.44
CA PHE A 1181 -37.18 -44.48 -7.30
C PHE A 1181 -35.88 -44.76 -6.54
N ASP A 1182 -35.97 -44.91 -5.22
CA ASP A 1182 -34.87 -45.42 -4.41
C ASP A 1182 -34.75 -46.96 -4.52
N ILE A 1183 -33.73 -47.53 -3.87
CA ILE A 1183 -33.49 -48.98 -3.90
C ILE A 1183 -34.62 -49.82 -3.28
N ASN A 1184 -35.51 -49.21 -2.47
CA ASN A 1184 -36.66 -49.88 -1.87
C ASN A 1184 -37.92 -49.75 -2.75
N GLY A 1185 -37.82 -49.12 -3.93
CA GLY A 1185 -38.93 -48.87 -4.84
C GLY A 1185 -39.83 -47.71 -4.41
N ARG A 1186 -39.40 -46.86 -3.47
CA ARG A 1186 -40.16 -45.67 -3.09
C ARG A 1186 -39.92 -44.55 -4.10
N LEU A 1187 -40.99 -43.91 -4.55
CA LEU A 1187 -40.93 -42.74 -5.44
C LEU A 1187 -40.20 -41.58 -4.73
N VAL A 1188 -39.12 -41.12 -5.35
CA VAL A 1188 -38.29 -39.98 -4.90
C VAL A 1188 -38.75 -38.70 -5.58
N LYS A 1189 -38.93 -38.72 -6.91
CA LYS A 1189 -39.32 -37.55 -7.70
C LYS A 1189 -39.94 -37.96 -9.04
N THR A 1190 -40.99 -37.26 -9.48
CA THR A 1190 -41.45 -37.29 -10.87
C THR A 1190 -40.75 -36.15 -11.62
N LEU A 1191 -40.04 -36.48 -12.69
CA LEU A 1191 -39.31 -35.52 -13.53
C LEU A 1191 -40.13 -35.02 -14.71
N ASP A 1192 -40.97 -35.87 -15.29
CA ASP A 1192 -41.84 -35.52 -16.40
C ASP A 1192 -43.16 -36.31 -16.32
N ASN A 1193 -44.28 -35.67 -16.65
CA ASN A 1193 -45.62 -36.28 -16.64
C ASN A 1193 -46.55 -35.50 -17.58
N GLY A 1194 -46.83 -36.03 -18.76
CA GLY A 1194 -47.70 -35.39 -19.73
C GLY A 1194 -47.64 -35.99 -21.13
N ILE A 1195 -48.42 -35.44 -22.06
CA ILE A 1195 -48.40 -35.84 -23.48
C ILE A 1195 -47.24 -35.14 -24.18
N LYS A 1196 -46.40 -35.90 -24.89
CA LYS A 1196 -45.25 -35.39 -25.65
C LYS A 1196 -45.34 -35.78 -27.12
N GLN A 1197 -44.77 -34.97 -28.00
CA GLN A 1197 -44.72 -35.21 -29.45
C GLN A 1197 -43.52 -36.11 -29.81
N PRO A 1198 -43.47 -36.72 -31.01
CA PRO A 1198 -42.30 -37.49 -31.43
C PRO A 1198 -41.02 -36.65 -31.36
N GLY A 1199 -39.96 -37.15 -30.74
CA GLY A 1199 -38.71 -36.42 -30.57
C GLY A 1199 -37.83 -36.94 -29.43
N GLU A 1200 -36.64 -36.34 -29.31
CA GLU A 1200 -35.72 -36.56 -28.19
C GLU A 1200 -35.88 -35.45 -27.14
N TYR A 1201 -35.93 -35.84 -25.88
CA TYR A 1201 -36.16 -34.98 -24.73
C TYR A 1201 -35.05 -35.18 -23.70
N LYS A 1202 -34.66 -34.09 -23.03
CA LYS A 1202 -33.66 -34.09 -21.97
C LYS A 1202 -34.29 -33.59 -20.67
N CYS A 1203 -34.11 -34.32 -19.59
CA CYS A 1203 -34.54 -33.95 -18.24
C CYS A 1203 -33.33 -33.94 -17.31
N PHE A 1204 -33.24 -32.90 -16.49
CA PHE A 1204 -32.15 -32.74 -15.52
C PHE A 1204 -32.59 -33.17 -14.13
N TRP A 1205 -31.73 -33.90 -13.41
CA TRP A 1205 -31.96 -34.25 -12.01
C TRP A 1205 -30.81 -33.79 -11.11
N ASN A 1206 -31.12 -32.91 -10.16
CA ASN A 1206 -30.22 -32.45 -9.11
C ASN A 1206 -30.82 -32.72 -7.71
N PRO A 1207 -30.57 -33.90 -7.11
CA PRO A 1207 -31.06 -34.28 -5.80
C PRO A 1207 -30.32 -33.61 -4.62
N THR A 1208 -30.71 -32.39 -4.28
CA THR A 1208 -30.16 -31.67 -3.11
C THR A 1208 -30.53 -32.32 -1.77
N ASN A 1209 -31.74 -32.88 -1.63
CA ASN A 1209 -32.27 -33.44 -0.36
C ASN A 1209 -32.40 -34.97 -0.32
N VAL A 1210 -31.60 -35.70 -1.11
CA VAL A 1210 -31.60 -37.17 -1.14
C VAL A 1210 -30.19 -37.71 -0.78
N SER A 1211 -30.09 -38.84 -0.08
CA SER A 1211 -28.79 -39.42 0.35
C SER A 1211 -27.96 -39.96 -0.82
N SER A 1212 -26.63 -40.04 -0.70
CA SER A 1212 -25.80 -40.79 -1.66
C SER A 1212 -26.28 -42.23 -1.77
N GLY A 1213 -26.28 -42.80 -2.97
CA GLY A 1213 -26.73 -44.17 -3.16
C GLY A 1213 -27.24 -44.50 -4.56
N LEU A 1214 -27.82 -45.69 -4.65
CA LEU A 1214 -28.38 -46.26 -5.86
C LEU A 1214 -29.85 -45.87 -6.03
N TYR A 1215 -30.16 -45.25 -7.16
CA TYR A 1215 -31.50 -44.88 -7.61
C TYR A 1215 -31.81 -45.53 -8.96
N PHE A 1216 -33.09 -45.54 -9.32
CA PHE A 1216 -33.57 -46.02 -10.61
C PHE A 1216 -34.45 -44.95 -11.24
N VAL A 1217 -34.13 -44.54 -12.46
CA VAL A 1217 -35.07 -43.75 -13.28
C VAL A 1217 -35.88 -44.71 -14.13
N GLN A 1218 -37.19 -44.65 -13.99
CA GLN A 1218 -38.14 -45.42 -14.78
C GLN A 1218 -38.96 -44.47 -15.64
N MET A 1219 -39.08 -44.81 -16.91
CA MET A 1219 -39.93 -44.11 -17.86
C MET A 1219 -41.04 -45.05 -18.33
N ASN A 1220 -42.27 -44.58 -18.21
CA ASN A 1220 -43.46 -45.18 -18.82
C ASN A 1220 -43.83 -44.37 -20.06
N TYR A 1221 -44.02 -45.04 -21.19
CA TYR A 1221 -44.48 -44.49 -22.46
C TYR A 1221 -45.55 -45.42 -23.03
N GLY A 1222 -46.83 -45.02 -22.95
CA GLY A 1222 -47.95 -45.93 -23.25
C GLY A 1222 -47.87 -47.23 -22.41
N ASP A 1223 -47.77 -48.38 -23.08
CA ASP A 1223 -47.62 -49.71 -22.45
C ASP A 1223 -46.13 -50.13 -22.25
N HIS A 1224 -45.17 -49.30 -22.63
CA HIS A 1224 -43.74 -49.59 -22.51
C HIS A 1224 -43.15 -48.98 -21.23
N VAL A 1225 -42.32 -49.78 -20.54
CA VAL A 1225 -41.60 -49.35 -19.34
C VAL A 1225 -40.12 -49.64 -19.54
N GLN A 1226 -39.26 -48.62 -19.39
CA GLN A 1226 -37.81 -48.78 -19.39
C GLN A 1226 -37.21 -48.15 -18.13
N THR A 1227 -36.25 -48.82 -17.51
CA THR A 1227 -35.61 -48.36 -16.26
C THR A 1227 -34.10 -48.32 -16.43
N GLN A 1228 -33.45 -47.26 -15.95
CA GLN A 1228 -32.00 -47.11 -15.91
C GLN A 1228 -31.50 -46.86 -14.49
N LYS A 1229 -30.26 -47.29 -14.25
CA LYS A 1229 -29.57 -47.14 -12.97
C LYS A 1229 -29.03 -45.72 -12.82
N LEU A 1230 -29.08 -45.16 -11.61
CA LEU A 1230 -28.52 -43.87 -11.22
C LEU A 1230 -27.67 -44.06 -9.96
N ILE A 1231 -26.43 -43.60 -9.94
CA ILE A 1231 -25.54 -43.66 -8.77
C ILE A 1231 -25.19 -42.24 -8.37
N LEU A 1232 -25.82 -41.75 -7.29
CA LEU A 1232 -25.49 -40.45 -6.70
C LEU A 1232 -24.32 -40.62 -5.74
N LEU A 1233 -23.24 -39.90 -5.99
CA LEU A 1233 -22.12 -39.73 -5.06
C LEU A 1233 -22.24 -38.34 -4.46
N LYS A 1234 -22.58 -38.22 -3.18
CA LYS A 1234 -22.33 -37.00 -2.41
C LYS A 1234 -21.15 -37.21 -1.50
#